data_AF-A0A7L9VQK7-F1
#
_entry.id   AF-A0A7L9VQK7-F1
#
_cell.length_a   1.000
_cell.length_b   1.000
_cell.length_c   1.000
_cell.angle_alpha   90.00
_cell.angle_beta   90.00
_cell.angle_gamma   90.00
#
_symmetry.space_group_name_H-M   'P 1'
#
loop_
_entity.id
_entity.type
_entity.pdbx_description
1 polymer ?
#
loop_
_entity_poly.entity_id
_entity_poly.type
_entity_poly.pdbx_seq_one_letter_code
_entity_poly.pdbx_strand_id
1 'polypeptide(L)'
;MKKQSKKREPIYAIVDLETTGTSVKHGDRIIQIGCVLVQAGQIINQFETKINPRTKIPHSIEQLTGITNSDVHDAPWFDDVADTLESLLSDTIFVAHNVNFDFPFLNAELERAGHQSLAIPAIDTVTLAQILLPTAKSFRLRDLSSYLAIEHDQPHSAASDAEATAVLLIDLLKKVHQLPTLTLASLVKMKLQLPKQTADVFSQELEKRRHHPQNLSADLYVSNGLVLHKSRPLATPMAHDKNAYPATKKAKEKLFGDQLEFRATQSRMMNSIYNHYAHDAEKPMIIEAGTGVGKTLGYLLPMVYQAYPDRQIVVSTATNLQLQQIEQKTMPQLNAMLPFEVASVVVKGNDHYLDLAKFAHSLSIVEDSKLVQLLKARILVWLLQTTSGDMDELNLNAQQSPYFTEIRHHGLRTLSRDNPFIKDDFLMRRNRQLQHATVVITNHAYLAAHAAEFGHDALRPYLVVDEAQHLSDSILKKARQTVDFQRLTTAAHVLEGLVKEGSERNLIDVFAHLPLGIYNVELLQGDLQQLDQAFLDFQGALYRSFMLNAAGEDDQIIEQVVDNDRLYALLDASGPVMMNLEQSLASVQLHFSALDHLFASRSDSWLTSDRYLMSQFATQLAALNGADEVLHEFVSALDQHDEAAVFWLTVQQLHERSTMKLSGGLLNASHYLSEQVYPFFQPALFVGATLFTSKRSNYLYQQLDLNRDNVKVKHFKSPFNYQQNSRLLIAKDAPMPADADNGDYIRYLSQTIYRLANETQCQTMVLFNSLVTVEQVYSQLRSTDLFNQRDILAQGITGNREKLLKQFATGENSVLLGAASFWEGIDLPNNQLQLLIITRLPFDSPQEILNRAQSSLLKSKGINPFYHLELPKATMRMRQGIGRLLRTPDDYGVAVVLDPRLSDRRYGKTILNALPEMMPVAAAATANVIEETKKFLKNHERSTQRQ
;
A
#
# COMPACT_ATOMS: atom_id res chain seq x y z
N MET A 1 56.73 -18.45 -20.66
CA MET A 1 55.42 -17.86 -21.01
C MET A 1 54.39 -18.98 -21.12
N LYS A 2 53.64 -19.28 -20.04
CA LYS A 2 52.52 -20.22 -20.09
C LYS A 2 51.30 -19.47 -20.65
N LYS A 3 50.77 -19.92 -21.79
CA LYS A 3 49.49 -19.46 -22.32
C LYS A 3 48.41 -19.70 -21.25
N GLN A 4 47.94 -18.63 -20.62
CA GLN A 4 46.67 -18.69 -19.91
C GLN A 4 45.60 -19.05 -20.95
N SER A 5 45.04 -20.25 -20.81
CA SER A 5 43.80 -20.62 -21.49
C SER A 5 42.74 -19.60 -21.09
N LYS A 6 42.35 -18.71 -22.02
CA LYS A 6 41.17 -17.87 -21.86
C LYS A 6 39.99 -18.84 -21.71
N LYS A 7 39.49 -19.05 -20.49
CA LYS A 7 38.20 -19.71 -20.27
C LYS A 7 37.18 -18.95 -21.13
N ARG A 8 36.54 -19.66 -22.08
CA ARG A 8 35.41 -19.10 -22.84
C ARG A 8 34.33 -18.71 -21.85
N GLU A 9 33.74 -17.54 -22.06
CA GLU A 9 32.61 -17.08 -21.25
C GLU A 9 31.39 -17.99 -21.47
N PRO A 10 30.58 -18.23 -20.43
CA PRO A 10 29.42 -19.12 -20.53
C PRO A 10 28.42 -18.58 -21.55
N ILE A 11 27.69 -19.51 -22.18
CA ILE A 11 26.55 -19.20 -23.04
C ILE A 11 25.29 -19.35 -22.19
N TYR A 12 24.46 -18.31 -22.15
CA TYR A 12 23.15 -18.33 -21.51
C TYR A 12 22.10 -18.60 -22.59
N ALA A 13 21.25 -19.61 -22.39
CA ALA A 13 20.11 -19.88 -23.24
C ALA A 13 18.85 -19.38 -22.54
N ILE A 14 18.33 -18.24 -23.00
CA ILE A 14 17.13 -17.62 -22.46
C ILE A 14 15.94 -18.23 -23.18
N VAL A 15 15.07 -18.89 -22.44
CA VAL A 15 13.92 -19.62 -22.99
C VAL A 15 12.64 -19.05 -22.41
N ASP A 16 11.67 -18.86 -23.29
CA ASP A 16 10.31 -18.49 -22.96
C ASP A 16 9.35 -19.43 -23.70
N LEU A 17 8.32 -19.90 -22.99
CA LEU A 17 7.38 -20.91 -23.48
C LEU A 17 5.95 -20.41 -23.39
N GLU A 18 5.22 -20.59 -24.50
CA GLU A 18 3.76 -20.52 -24.48
C GLU A 18 3.18 -21.92 -24.44
N THR A 19 2.14 -22.13 -23.63
CA THR A 19 1.58 -23.45 -23.34
C THR A 19 0.05 -23.47 -23.42
N THR A 20 -0.55 -24.65 -23.55
CA THR A 20 -2.02 -24.83 -23.54
C THR A 20 -2.67 -24.65 -22.17
N GLY A 21 -1.87 -24.37 -21.13
CA GLY A 21 -2.29 -24.24 -19.73
C GLY A 21 -1.10 -24.18 -18.78
N THR A 22 -1.34 -24.11 -17.47
CA THR A 22 -0.31 -23.77 -16.49
C THR A 22 0.35 -24.98 -15.80
N SER A 23 -0.05 -26.21 -16.13
CA SER A 23 0.38 -27.39 -15.39
C SER A 23 0.72 -28.58 -16.29
N VAL A 24 2.00 -28.94 -16.30
CA VAL A 24 2.50 -30.20 -16.86
C VAL A 24 1.71 -31.41 -16.33
N LYS A 25 1.31 -31.38 -15.04
CA LYS A 25 0.59 -32.49 -14.39
C LYS A 25 -0.84 -32.68 -14.93
N HIS A 26 -1.43 -31.64 -15.51
CA HIS A 26 -2.75 -31.71 -16.14
C HIS A 26 -2.68 -32.10 -17.62
N GLY A 27 -1.47 -32.37 -18.13
CA GLY A 27 -1.25 -32.73 -19.53
C GLY A 27 -1.20 -31.53 -20.46
N ASP A 28 -1.00 -30.31 -19.93
CA ASP A 28 -0.78 -29.11 -20.74
C ASP A 28 0.52 -29.25 -21.56
N ARG A 29 0.51 -28.69 -22.76
CA ARG A 29 1.52 -28.90 -23.81
C ARG A 29 2.11 -27.56 -24.25
N ILE A 30 3.32 -27.59 -24.77
CA ILE A 30 3.97 -26.39 -25.37
C ILE A 30 3.34 -26.09 -26.74
N ILE A 31 3.07 -24.81 -27.02
CA ILE A 31 2.53 -24.30 -28.29
C ILE A 31 3.49 -23.34 -29.02
N GLN A 32 4.43 -22.73 -28.31
CA GLN A 32 5.50 -21.93 -28.89
C GLN A 32 6.74 -21.98 -28.01
N ILE A 33 7.91 -21.92 -28.63
CA ILE A 33 9.22 -21.85 -27.97
C ILE A 33 9.99 -20.68 -28.55
N GLY A 34 10.40 -19.75 -27.68
CA GLY A 34 11.42 -18.75 -27.98
C GLY A 34 12.71 -19.10 -27.24
N CYS A 35 13.85 -19.05 -27.93
CA CYS A 35 15.16 -19.23 -27.34
C CYS A 35 16.15 -18.20 -27.87
N VAL A 36 16.80 -17.47 -26.97
CA VAL A 36 17.83 -16.47 -27.31
C VAL A 36 19.14 -16.90 -26.64
N LEU A 37 20.22 -16.98 -27.41
CA LEU A 37 21.54 -17.27 -26.88
C LEU A 37 22.31 -15.97 -26.62
N VAL A 38 22.82 -15.82 -25.40
CA VAL A 38 23.64 -14.69 -24.98
C VAL A 38 25.03 -15.16 -24.58
N GLN A 39 26.06 -14.51 -25.12
CA GLN A 39 27.45 -14.69 -24.72
C GLN A 39 28.13 -13.32 -24.65
N ALA A 40 28.97 -13.10 -23.63
CA ALA A 40 29.68 -11.83 -23.43
C ALA A 40 28.77 -10.59 -23.41
N GLY A 41 27.53 -10.73 -22.94
CA GLY A 41 26.54 -9.65 -22.90
C GLY A 41 25.98 -9.24 -24.26
N GLN A 42 26.15 -10.08 -25.29
CA GLN A 42 25.60 -9.88 -26.63
C GLN A 42 24.72 -11.08 -27.02
N ILE A 43 23.62 -10.79 -27.72
CA ILE A 43 22.80 -11.82 -28.35
C ILE A 43 23.58 -12.37 -29.55
N ILE A 44 23.83 -13.67 -29.55
CA ILE A 44 24.62 -14.36 -30.59
C ILE A 44 23.77 -15.25 -31.50
N ASN A 45 22.57 -15.63 -31.05
CA ASN A 45 21.64 -16.45 -31.83
C ASN A 45 20.21 -16.29 -31.29
N GLN A 46 19.22 -16.54 -32.15
CA GLN A 46 17.81 -16.57 -31.81
C GLN A 46 17.14 -17.74 -32.54
N PHE A 47 16.28 -18.47 -31.84
CA PHE A 47 15.49 -19.57 -32.35
C PHE A 47 14.05 -19.38 -31.90
N GLU A 48 13.11 -19.55 -32.82
CA GLU A 48 11.68 -19.48 -32.54
C GLU A 48 10.95 -20.54 -33.36
N THR A 49 10.02 -21.25 -32.73
CA THR A 49 9.09 -22.12 -33.46
C THR A 49 7.75 -22.22 -32.75
N LYS A 50 6.67 -22.31 -33.53
CA LYS A 50 5.38 -22.80 -33.05
C LYS A 50 5.42 -24.32 -32.99
N ILE A 51 4.63 -24.89 -32.10
CA ILE A 51 4.53 -26.34 -31.88
C ILE A 51 3.07 -26.74 -31.96
N ASN A 52 2.77 -27.79 -32.72
CA ASN A 52 1.46 -28.42 -32.67
C ASN A 52 1.36 -29.27 -31.39
N PRO A 53 0.51 -28.91 -30.42
CA PRO A 53 0.43 -29.61 -29.14
C PRO A 53 -0.32 -30.95 -29.23
N ARG A 54 -0.91 -31.29 -30.38
CA ARG A 54 -1.83 -32.42 -30.60
C ARG A 54 -3.04 -32.44 -29.65
N THR A 55 -3.38 -31.29 -29.08
CA THR A 55 -4.58 -31.06 -28.27
C THR A 55 -5.17 -29.70 -28.62
N LYS A 56 -6.43 -29.49 -28.28
CA LYS A 56 -7.10 -28.21 -28.55
C LYS A 56 -6.58 -27.15 -27.58
N ILE A 57 -6.13 -26.01 -28.10
CA ILE A 57 -5.78 -24.84 -27.30
C ILE A 57 -7.08 -24.26 -26.71
N PRO A 58 -7.21 -24.11 -25.38
CA PRO A 58 -8.35 -23.47 -24.77
C PRO A 58 -8.45 -22.00 -25.20
N HIS A 59 -9.67 -21.48 -25.39
CA HIS A 59 -9.85 -20.11 -25.87
C HIS A 59 -9.25 -19.04 -24.94
N SER A 60 -9.25 -19.30 -23.63
CA SER A 60 -8.58 -18.42 -22.65
C SER A 60 -7.08 -18.29 -22.88
N ILE A 61 -6.43 -19.31 -23.45
CA ILE A 61 -5.01 -19.28 -23.81
C ILE A 61 -4.83 -18.57 -25.15
N GLU A 62 -5.71 -18.81 -26.13
CA GLU A 62 -5.67 -18.07 -27.41
C GLU A 62 -5.77 -16.55 -27.16
N GLN A 63 -6.55 -16.12 -26.18
CA GLN A 63 -6.64 -14.72 -25.77
C GLN A 63 -5.39 -14.20 -25.05
N LEU A 64 -4.73 -15.05 -24.28
CA LEU A 64 -3.55 -14.68 -23.52
C LEU A 64 -2.31 -14.53 -24.42
N THR A 65 -2.13 -15.47 -25.34
CA THR A 65 -0.91 -15.63 -26.15
C THR A 65 -1.09 -15.12 -27.59
N GLY A 66 -2.33 -14.95 -28.04
CA GLY A 66 -2.65 -14.63 -29.44
C GLY A 66 -2.50 -15.81 -30.41
N ILE A 67 -2.12 -17.00 -29.93
CA ILE A 67 -1.91 -18.20 -30.76
C ILE A 67 -3.19 -19.02 -30.85
N THR A 68 -3.72 -19.16 -32.06
CA THR A 68 -4.94 -19.91 -32.33
C THR A 68 -4.66 -21.37 -32.67
N ASN A 69 -5.69 -22.22 -32.56
CA ASN A 69 -5.61 -23.61 -33.04
C ASN A 69 -5.23 -23.71 -34.55
N SER A 70 -5.57 -22.71 -35.38
CA SER A 70 -5.15 -22.67 -36.78
C SER A 70 -3.66 -22.36 -36.96
N ASP A 71 -3.09 -21.53 -36.07
CA ASP A 71 -1.67 -21.13 -36.17
C ASP A 71 -0.70 -22.29 -35.94
N VAL A 72 -1.12 -23.29 -35.15
CA VAL A 72 -0.31 -24.44 -34.77
C VAL A 72 -0.67 -25.71 -35.56
N HIS A 73 -1.69 -25.66 -36.42
CA HIS A 73 -2.16 -26.86 -37.13
C HIS A 73 -1.06 -27.49 -38.00
N ASP A 74 -0.39 -26.66 -38.80
CA ASP A 74 0.70 -27.08 -39.71
C ASP A 74 2.09 -26.89 -39.10
N ALA A 75 2.16 -26.52 -37.81
CA ALA A 75 3.43 -26.40 -37.09
C ALA A 75 4.04 -27.78 -36.80
N PRO A 76 5.37 -27.89 -36.68
CA PRO A 76 6.03 -29.14 -36.35
C PRO A 76 5.55 -29.69 -35.00
N TRP A 77 5.65 -31.01 -34.83
CA TRP A 77 5.48 -31.62 -33.52
C TRP A 77 6.72 -31.33 -32.67
N PHE A 78 6.55 -31.37 -31.35
CA PHE A 78 7.70 -31.23 -30.46
C PHE A 78 8.78 -32.28 -30.77
N ASP A 79 8.34 -33.50 -31.09
CA ASP A 79 9.17 -34.63 -31.50
C ASP A 79 10.06 -34.30 -32.72
N ASP A 80 9.60 -33.43 -33.63
CA ASP A 80 10.35 -33.04 -34.84
C ASP A 80 11.44 -31.99 -34.55
N VAL A 81 11.34 -31.26 -33.44
CA VAL A 81 12.27 -30.18 -33.06
C VAL A 81 13.14 -30.54 -31.85
N ALA A 82 12.87 -31.65 -31.18
CA ALA A 82 13.53 -32.05 -29.94
C ALA A 82 15.06 -32.17 -30.08
N ASP A 83 15.54 -32.83 -31.15
CA ASP A 83 16.99 -32.91 -31.47
C ASP A 83 17.65 -31.53 -31.59
N THR A 84 16.94 -30.59 -32.23
CA THR A 84 17.46 -29.23 -32.45
C THR A 84 17.54 -28.48 -31.12
N LEU A 85 16.52 -28.60 -30.27
CA LEU A 85 16.50 -27.98 -28.94
C LEU A 85 17.57 -28.57 -28.01
N GLU A 86 17.74 -29.90 -28.01
CA GLU A 86 18.79 -30.55 -27.22
C GLU A 86 20.18 -30.07 -27.65
N SER A 87 20.44 -30.01 -28.96
CA SER A 87 21.71 -29.49 -29.47
C SER A 87 21.91 -28.00 -29.16
N LEU A 88 20.85 -27.19 -29.17
CA LEU A 88 20.90 -25.75 -28.91
C LEU A 88 21.20 -25.45 -27.43
N LEU A 89 20.67 -26.27 -26.53
CA LEU A 89 20.75 -26.08 -25.07
C LEU A 89 21.96 -26.80 -24.45
N SER A 90 22.60 -27.72 -25.17
CA SER A 90 23.78 -28.43 -24.70
C SER A 90 24.93 -27.46 -24.35
N ASP A 91 25.60 -27.73 -23.22
CA ASP A 91 26.69 -26.89 -22.66
C ASP A 91 26.32 -25.41 -22.41
N THR A 92 25.01 -25.09 -22.25
CA THR A 92 24.52 -23.75 -21.90
C THR A 92 24.05 -23.65 -20.45
N ILE A 93 23.82 -22.42 -19.97
CA ILE A 93 23.08 -22.14 -18.74
C ILE A 93 21.66 -21.73 -19.14
N PHE A 94 20.66 -22.51 -18.73
CA PHE A 94 19.26 -22.21 -19.00
C PHE A 94 18.81 -20.99 -18.19
N VAL A 95 18.05 -20.09 -18.80
CA VAL A 95 17.51 -18.90 -18.12
C VAL A 95 16.06 -18.71 -18.52
N ALA A 96 15.20 -18.39 -17.57
CA ALA A 96 13.82 -18.03 -17.87
C ALA A 96 13.29 -16.93 -16.93
N HIS A 97 12.15 -16.34 -17.30
CA HIS A 97 11.41 -15.40 -16.46
C HIS A 97 10.40 -16.08 -15.52
N ASN A 98 10.51 -17.40 -15.36
CA ASN A 98 10.04 -18.17 -14.20
C ASN A 98 10.58 -19.60 -14.34
N VAL A 99 11.80 -19.86 -13.88
CA VAL A 99 12.48 -21.14 -14.20
C VAL A 99 11.75 -22.37 -13.68
N ASN A 100 10.91 -22.22 -12.65
CA ASN A 100 10.10 -23.31 -12.10
C ASN A 100 8.87 -23.64 -12.96
N PHE A 101 8.57 -22.81 -13.96
CA PHE A 101 7.56 -23.04 -14.98
C PHE A 101 8.20 -23.58 -16.26
N ASP A 102 9.07 -22.81 -16.90
CA ASP A 102 9.59 -23.14 -18.24
C ASP A 102 10.43 -24.42 -18.26
N PHE A 103 11.33 -24.56 -17.29
CA PHE A 103 12.29 -25.67 -17.27
C PHE A 103 11.60 -27.04 -17.07
N PRO A 104 10.64 -27.21 -16.14
CA PRO A 104 9.86 -28.45 -16.07
C PRO A 104 9.02 -28.75 -17.30
N PHE A 105 8.41 -27.74 -17.95
CA PHE A 105 7.62 -27.95 -19.16
C PHE A 105 8.48 -28.49 -20.30
N LEU A 106 9.65 -27.88 -20.53
CA LEU A 106 10.57 -28.32 -21.57
C LEU A 106 11.09 -29.74 -21.31
N ASN A 107 11.50 -30.06 -20.08
CA ASN A 107 11.97 -31.40 -19.74
C ASN A 107 10.87 -32.46 -19.90
N ALA A 108 9.63 -32.15 -19.54
CA ALA A 108 8.52 -33.09 -19.72
C ALA A 108 8.22 -33.38 -21.19
N GLU A 109 8.32 -32.40 -22.08
CA GLU A 109 8.17 -32.63 -23.53
C GLU A 109 9.37 -33.39 -24.12
N LEU A 110 10.60 -33.13 -23.67
CA LEU A 110 11.79 -33.89 -24.06
C LEU A 110 11.66 -35.37 -23.67
N GLU A 111 11.29 -35.65 -22.42
CA GLU A 111 11.06 -37.03 -21.95
C GLU A 111 9.95 -37.72 -22.75
N ARG A 112 8.87 -37.00 -23.07
CA ARG A 112 7.77 -37.51 -23.89
C ARG A 112 8.22 -37.84 -25.32
N ALA A 113 9.13 -37.06 -25.89
CA ALA A 113 9.72 -37.30 -27.21
C ALA A 113 10.80 -38.40 -27.19
N GLY A 114 11.12 -38.98 -26.03
CA GLY A 114 12.11 -40.06 -25.88
C GLY A 114 13.54 -39.58 -25.59
N HIS A 115 13.73 -38.28 -25.32
CA HIS A 115 15.01 -37.70 -24.92
C HIS A 115 15.21 -37.77 -23.40
N GLN A 116 16.45 -37.56 -22.95
CA GLN A 116 16.75 -37.41 -21.53
C GLN A 116 16.39 -35.99 -21.05
N SER A 117 15.95 -35.88 -19.80
CA SER A 117 15.79 -34.59 -19.13
C SER A 117 17.10 -33.78 -19.15
N LEU A 118 17.02 -32.47 -19.40
CA LEU A 118 18.17 -31.59 -19.38
C LEU A 118 18.79 -31.54 -17.98
N ALA A 119 20.08 -31.86 -17.90
CA ALA A 119 20.90 -31.79 -16.68
C ALA A 119 21.83 -30.55 -16.65
N ILE A 120 21.41 -29.46 -17.29
CA ILE A 120 22.15 -28.19 -17.34
C ILE A 120 21.80 -27.27 -16.15
N PRO A 121 22.72 -26.38 -15.72
CA PRO A 121 22.42 -25.37 -14.72
C PRO A 121 21.35 -24.39 -15.22
N ALA A 122 20.53 -23.88 -14.30
CA ALA A 122 19.46 -22.95 -14.64
C ALA A 122 19.36 -21.74 -13.69
N ILE A 123 18.94 -20.59 -14.22
CA ILE A 123 18.82 -19.30 -13.53
C ILE A 123 17.40 -18.75 -13.69
N ASP A 124 16.86 -18.23 -12.59
CA ASP A 124 15.58 -17.54 -12.53
C ASP A 124 15.78 -16.02 -12.48
N THR A 125 15.29 -15.30 -13.50
CA THR A 125 15.44 -13.85 -13.53
C THR A 125 14.50 -13.12 -12.58
N VAL A 126 13.38 -13.74 -12.15
CA VAL A 126 12.41 -13.12 -11.24
C VAL A 126 13.00 -12.91 -9.85
N THR A 127 13.50 -13.99 -9.22
CA THR A 127 14.11 -13.91 -7.88
C THR A 127 15.41 -13.12 -7.90
N LEU A 128 16.17 -13.18 -8.99
CA LEU A 128 17.35 -12.34 -9.17
C LEU A 128 16.98 -10.85 -9.27
N ALA A 129 15.94 -10.50 -10.02
CA ALA A 129 15.40 -9.14 -10.10
C ALA A 129 14.83 -8.67 -8.75
N GLN A 130 14.16 -9.54 -7.99
CA GLN A 130 13.65 -9.21 -6.65
C GLN A 130 14.76 -8.77 -5.68
N ILE A 131 15.96 -9.34 -5.80
CA ILE A 131 17.12 -8.96 -4.99
C ILE A 131 17.78 -7.70 -5.54
N LEU A 132 18.01 -7.63 -6.86
CA LEU A 132 18.84 -6.60 -7.49
C LEU A 132 18.10 -5.30 -7.86
N LEU A 133 16.77 -5.37 -7.97
CA LEU A 133 15.87 -4.25 -8.23
C LEU A 133 14.91 -4.08 -7.04
N PRO A 134 15.43 -3.80 -5.83
CA PRO A 134 14.68 -3.89 -4.60
C PRO A 134 13.54 -2.86 -4.48
N THR A 135 13.54 -1.81 -5.30
CA THR A 135 12.50 -0.76 -5.33
C THR A 135 11.51 -0.91 -6.48
N ALA A 136 11.62 -1.96 -7.31
CA ALA A 136 10.68 -2.20 -8.40
C ALA A 136 9.26 -2.45 -7.86
N LYS A 137 8.26 -1.81 -8.50
CA LYS A 137 6.82 -1.97 -8.15
C LYS A 137 6.25 -3.31 -8.62
N SER A 138 6.99 -4.04 -9.45
CA SER A 138 6.58 -5.30 -10.04
C SER A 138 7.78 -6.09 -10.52
N PHE A 139 7.58 -7.40 -10.64
CA PHE A 139 8.56 -8.32 -11.20
C PHE A 139 7.99 -9.12 -12.38
N ARG A 140 6.94 -8.61 -13.02
CA ARG A 140 6.47 -9.12 -14.32
C ARG A 140 7.40 -8.57 -15.41
N LEU A 141 7.69 -9.38 -16.43
CA LEU A 141 8.60 -9.01 -17.51
C LEU A 141 8.25 -7.66 -18.14
N ARG A 142 6.99 -7.49 -18.59
CA ARG A 142 6.51 -6.23 -19.21
C ARG A 142 6.75 -4.99 -18.33
N ASP A 143 6.52 -5.11 -17.03
CA ASP A 143 6.72 -4.01 -16.09
C ASP A 143 8.21 -3.71 -15.89
N LEU A 144 9.06 -4.74 -15.84
CA LEU A 144 10.51 -4.60 -15.71
C LEU A 144 11.15 -4.07 -17.00
N SER A 145 10.68 -4.48 -18.17
CA SER A 145 11.10 -3.94 -19.46
C SER A 145 10.79 -2.45 -19.57
N SER A 146 9.57 -2.05 -19.17
CA SER A 146 9.18 -0.64 -19.10
C SER A 146 10.04 0.13 -18.09
N TYR A 147 10.33 -0.46 -16.94
CA TYR A 147 11.17 0.13 -15.89
C TYR A 147 12.62 0.35 -16.35
N LEU A 148 13.16 -0.56 -17.16
CA LEU A 148 14.51 -0.50 -17.72
C LEU A 148 14.58 0.24 -19.07
N ALA A 149 13.44 0.77 -19.56
CA ALA A 149 13.31 1.43 -20.86
C ALA A 149 13.82 0.57 -22.04
N ILE A 150 13.47 -0.72 -22.04
CA ILE A 150 13.78 -1.65 -23.13
C ILE A 150 12.76 -1.42 -24.27
N GLU A 151 13.23 -1.04 -25.46
CA GLU A 151 12.37 -0.86 -26.64
C GLU A 151 11.94 -2.24 -27.21
N HIS A 152 10.68 -2.37 -27.62
CA HIS A 152 10.13 -3.59 -28.20
C HIS A 152 9.44 -3.29 -29.53
N ASP A 153 9.81 -4.00 -30.58
CA ASP A 153 9.17 -3.88 -31.89
C ASP A 153 7.83 -4.65 -31.97
N GLN A 154 7.64 -5.72 -31.17
CA GLN A 154 6.38 -6.51 -31.08
C GLN A 154 6.19 -7.19 -29.71
N PRO A 155 5.43 -6.62 -28.76
CA PRO A 155 5.03 -7.32 -27.54
C PRO A 155 4.15 -8.54 -27.88
N HIS A 156 4.35 -9.68 -27.21
CA HIS A 156 3.52 -10.92 -27.27
C HIS A 156 3.93 -12.05 -28.24
N SER A 157 5.22 -12.21 -28.55
CA SER A 157 5.75 -13.49 -29.05
C SER A 157 6.76 -14.06 -28.07
N ALA A 158 6.85 -15.39 -27.97
CA ALA A 158 7.84 -16.05 -27.11
C ALA A 158 9.29 -15.62 -27.43
N ALA A 159 9.59 -15.30 -28.69
CA ALA A 159 10.90 -14.78 -29.08
C ALA A 159 11.16 -13.36 -28.58
N SER A 160 10.15 -12.47 -28.62
CA SER A 160 10.27 -11.11 -28.08
C SER A 160 10.42 -11.13 -26.56
N ASP A 161 9.68 -12.00 -25.85
CA ASP A 161 9.75 -12.11 -24.40
C ASP A 161 11.07 -12.78 -23.95
N ALA A 162 11.60 -13.75 -24.73
CA ALA A 162 12.95 -14.27 -24.54
C ALA A 162 14.04 -13.20 -24.76
N GLU A 163 13.89 -12.32 -25.77
CA GLU A 163 14.81 -11.21 -26.00
C GLU A 163 14.75 -10.17 -24.88
N ALA A 164 13.55 -9.79 -24.44
CA ALA A 164 13.35 -8.93 -23.28
C ALA A 164 14.03 -9.49 -22.03
N THR A 165 13.87 -10.80 -21.80
CA THR A 165 14.48 -11.52 -20.67
C THR A 165 16.01 -11.58 -20.81
N ALA A 166 16.54 -11.66 -22.04
CA ALA A 166 17.97 -11.59 -22.30
C ALA A 166 18.55 -10.22 -21.94
N VAL A 167 17.91 -9.13 -22.35
CA VAL A 167 18.31 -7.77 -21.99
C VAL A 167 18.22 -7.56 -20.47
N LEU A 168 17.14 -8.04 -19.84
CA LEU A 168 16.98 -8.02 -18.38
C LEU A 168 18.12 -8.77 -17.69
N LEU A 169 18.45 -10.00 -18.11
CA LEU A 169 19.55 -10.78 -17.53
C LEU A 169 20.88 -10.03 -17.64
N ILE A 170 21.17 -9.42 -18.78
CA ILE A 170 22.40 -8.64 -18.99
C ILE A 170 22.48 -7.48 -17.98
N ASP A 171 21.37 -6.75 -17.77
CA ASP A 171 21.33 -5.68 -16.78
C ASP A 171 21.49 -6.20 -15.34
N LEU A 172 20.81 -7.32 -14.99
CA LEU A 172 20.96 -7.96 -13.69
C LEU A 172 22.41 -8.41 -13.43
N LEU A 173 23.08 -9.03 -14.40
CA LEU A 173 24.48 -9.43 -14.28
C LEU A 173 25.42 -8.21 -14.13
N LYS A 174 25.14 -7.11 -14.84
CA LYS A 174 25.85 -5.83 -14.61
C LYS A 174 25.65 -5.33 -13.19
N LYS A 175 24.44 -5.42 -12.64
CA LYS A 175 24.14 -5.02 -11.25
C LYS A 175 24.85 -5.91 -10.23
N VAL A 176 24.90 -7.24 -10.44
CA VAL A 176 25.72 -8.15 -9.62
C VAL A 176 27.18 -7.70 -9.63
N HIS A 177 27.71 -7.35 -10.81
CA HIS A 177 29.07 -6.83 -10.95
C HIS A 177 29.27 -5.43 -10.35
N GLN A 178 28.22 -4.70 -10.01
CA GLN A 178 28.34 -3.42 -9.30
C GLN A 178 28.21 -3.56 -7.78
N LEU A 179 27.81 -4.74 -7.28
CA LEU A 179 27.64 -4.96 -5.85
C LEU A 179 28.99 -4.83 -5.10
N PRO A 180 29.02 -4.12 -3.97
CA PRO A 180 30.18 -4.09 -3.08
C PRO A 180 30.56 -5.49 -2.59
N THR A 181 31.86 -5.74 -2.45
CA THR A 181 32.39 -7.05 -2.02
C THR A 181 31.82 -7.51 -0.67
N LEU A 182 31.63 -6.59 0.28
CA LEU A 182 31.01 -6.92 1.58
C LEU A 182 29.55 -7.36 1.44
N THR A 183 28.77 -6.68 0.59
CA THR A 183 27.38 -7.06 0.32
C THR A 183 27.30 -8.41 -0.36
N LEU A 184 28.15 -8.68 -1.36
CA LEU A 184 28.27 -9.99 -2.01
C LEU A 184 28.62 -11.10 -1.00
N ALA A 185 29.60 -10.85 -0.12
CA ALA A 185 29.99 -11.81 0.91
C ALA A 185 28.83 -12.14 1.86
N SER A 186 28.04 -11.14 2.26
CA SER A 186 26.84 -11.33 3.08
C SER A 186 25.77 -12.16 2.36
N LEU A 187 25.49 -11.87 1.08
CA LEU A 187 24.53 -12.66 0.29
C LEU A 187 24.94 -14.12 0.17
N VAL A 188 26.24 -14.40 -0.07
CA VAL A 188 26.76 -15.77 -0.17
C VAL A 188 26.71 -16.49 1.19
N LYS A 189 27.03 -15.79 2.29
CA LYS A 189 27.00 -16.35 3.65
C LYS A 189 25.59 -16.83 4.06
N MET A 190 24.55 -16.18 3.56
CA MET A 190 23.15 -16.52 3.87
C MET A 190 22.67 -17.84 3.25
N LYS A 191 23.41 -18.41 2.27
CA LYS A 191 23.04 -19.64 1.57
C LYS A 191 21.60 -19.62 1.03
N LEU A 192 21.28 -18.57 0.27
CA LEU A 192 19.93 -18.31 -0.24
C LEU A 192 19.35 -19.52 -0.98
N GLN A 193 18.15 -19.95 -0.58
CA GLN A 193 17.38 -20.99 -1.24
C GLN A 193 16.58 -20.43 -2.42
N LEU A 194 17.28 -20.03 -3.48
CA LEU A 194 16.67 -19.55 -4.73
C LEU A 194 16.35 -20.72 -5.68
N PRO A 195 15.46 -20.53 -6.68
CA PRO A 195 15.22 -21.54 -7.70
C PRO A 195 16.51 -21.93 -8.43
N LYS A 196 16.71 -23.25 -8.60
CA LYS A 196 17.84 -23.81 -9.36
C LYS A 196 19.20 -23.25 -8.89
N GLN A 197 20.10 -22.91 -9.81
CA GLN A 197 21.46 -22.41 -9.52
C GLN A 197 21.52 -20.87 -9.47
N THR A 198 20.39 -20.19 -9.31
CA THR A 198 20.33 -18.72 -9.33
C THR A 198 21.26 -18.07 -8.31
N ALA A 199 21.38 -18.65 -7.10
CA ALA A 199 22.26 -18.12 -6.05
C ALA A 199 23.76 -18.19 -6.42
N ASP A 200 24.15 -19.08 -7.35
CA ASP A 200 25.55 -19.25 -7.75
C ASP A 200 26.11 -18.02 -8.47
N VAL A 201 25.23 -17.18 -9.04
CA VAL A 201 25.64 -15.92 -9.66
C VAL A 201 26.41 -15.04 -8.66
N PHE A 202 26.00 -15.01 -7.39
CA PHE A 202 26.66 -14.24 -6.34
C PHE A 202 27.98 -14.87 -5.88
N SER A 203 28.02 -16.20 -5.73
CA SER A 203 29.24 -16.91 -5.30
C SER A 203 30.32 -16.85 -6.38
N GLN A 204 29.96 -17.00 -7.64
CA GLN A 204 30.86 -16.86 -8.78
C GLN A 204 31.45 -15.45 -8.88
N GLU A 205 30.63 -14.40 -8.70
CA GLU A 205 31.15 -13.02 -8.69
C GLU A 205 32.09 -12.79 -7.50
N LEU A 206 31.75 -13.28 -6.31
CA LEU A 206 32.60 -13.15 -5.12
C LEU A 206 33.97 -13.83 -5.33
N GLU A 207 34.02 -15.01 -5.95
CA GLU A 207 35.28 -15.68 -6.29
C GLU A 207 36.10 -14.85 -7.29
N LYS A 208 35.46 -14.21 -8.30
CA LYS A 208 36.17 -13.28 -9.20
C LYS A 208 36.79 -12.10 -8.44
N ARG A 209 36.11 -11.56 -7.42
CA ARG A 209 36.62 -10.46 -6.58
C ARG A 209 37.87 -10.81 -5.80
N ARG A 210 38.08 -12.07 -5.43
CA ARG A 210 39.32 -12.52 -4.76
C ARG A 210 40.56 -12.27 -5.62
N HIS A 211 40.40 -12.31 -6.94
CA HIS A 211 41.48 -12.08 -7.90
C HIS A 211 41.48 -10.65 -8.47
N HIS A 212 40.32 -9.99 -8.51
CA HIS A 212 40.14 -8.65 -9.05
C HIS A 212 39.32 -7.79 -8.08
N PRO A 213 39.94 -7.23 -7.03
CA PRO A 213 39.23 -6.38 -6.08
C PRO A 213 38.75 -5.11 -6.78
N GLN A 214 37.57 -4.63 -6.40
CA GLN A 214 37.04 -3.35 -6.84
C GLN A 214 36.94 -2.38 -5.68
N ASN A 215 37.15 -1.11 -5.97
CA ASN A 215 36.94 -0.05 -4.99
C ASN A 215 35.44 0.19 -4.77
N LEU A 216 35.11 0.61 -3.55
CA LEU A 216 33.77 1.05 -3.22
C LEU A 216 33.43 2.34 -3.97
N SER A 217 32.21 2.44 -4.50
CA SER A 217 31.73 3.65 -5.17
C SER A 217 31.81 4.87 -4.23
N ALA A 218 32.04 6.06 -4.80
CA ALA A 218 32.18 7.30 -4.05
C ALA A 218 30.92 7.66 -3.23
N ASP A 219 29.74 7.22 -3.67
CA ASP A 219 28.47 7.45 -2.99
C ASP A 219 28.16 6.44 -1.88
N LEU A 220 29.03 5.44 -1.67
CA LEU A 220 28.85 4.39 -0.66
C LEU A 220 29.91 4.49 0.45
N TYR A 221 29.59 3.96 1.62
CA TYR A 221 30.54 3.82 2.73
C TYR A 221 30.22 2.58 3.57
N VAL A 222 31.19 2.11 4.35
CA VAL A 222 31.02 0.96 5.24
C VAL A 222 30.75 1.45 6.66
N SER A 223 29.72 0.90 7.30
CA SER A 223 29.44 1.10 8.73
C SER A 223 29.12 -0.25 9.38
N ASN A 224 29.91 -0.62 10.39
CA ASN A 224 29.73 -1.82 11.21
C ASN A 224 29.39 -3.10 10.41
N GLY A 225 30.09 -3.33 9.29
CA GLY A 225 29.92 -4.51 8.44
C GLY A 225 28.80 -4.42 7.39
N LEU A 226 28.01 -3.34 7.38
CA LEU A 226 27.06 -3.02 6.31
C LEU A 226 27.64 -1.96 5.38
N VAL A 227 27.18 -1.98 4.11
CA VAL A 227 27.48 -0.93 3.14
C VAL A 227 26.24 -0.08 2.96
N LEU A 228 26.38 1.23 3.15
CA LEU A 228 25.29 2.19 3.16
C LEU A 228 25.50 3.28 2.10
N HIS A 229 24.41 3.83 1.58
CA HIS A 229 24.44 4.99 0.70
C HIS A 229 24.63 6.30 1.49
N LYS A 230 25.51 7.17 1.00
CA LYS A 230 25.74 8.50 1.57
C LYS A 230 24.52 9.37 1.36
N SER A 231 24.07 10.06 2.40
CA SER A 231 23.06 11.10 2.27
C SER A 231 23.74 12.46 2.15
N ARG A 232 23.25 13.32 1.24
CA ARG A 232 23.69 14.71 1.16
C ARG A 232 22.93 15.51 2.23
N PRO A 233 23.61 16.38 2.99
CA PRO A 233 22.92 17.32 3.88
C PRO A 233 21.93 18.15 3.06
N LEU A 234 20.77 18.47 3.64
CA LEU A 234 19.86 19.44 3.03
C LEU A 234 20.59 20.77 2.90
N ALA A 235 20.47 21.40 1.72
CA ALA A 235 20.99 22.74 1.52
C ALA A 235 20.32 23.66 2.55
N THR A 236 21.12 24.33 3.37
CA THR A 236 20.60 25.35 4.27
C THR A 236 20.15 26.54 3.41
N PRO A 237 18.93 27.06 3.58
CA PRO A 237 18.50 28.24 2.86
C PRO A 237 19.54 29.36 3.07
N MET A 238 20.24 29.75 2.01
CA MET A 238 21.06 30.96 2.08
C MET A 238 20.09 32.14 2.15
N ALA A 239 20.29 33.04 3.11
CA ALA A 239 19.51 34.25 3.27
C ALA A 239 19.72 35.18 2.05
N HIS A 240 19.05 34.87 0.94
CA HIS A 240 18.97 35.72 -0.25
C HIS A 240 17.66 36.53 -0.23
N ASP A 241 17.67 37.64 -0.95
CA ASP A 241 16.57 38.61 -1.04
C ASP A 241 15.20 37.94 -1.24
N LYS A 242 14.18 38.40 -0.51
CA LYS A 242 12.79 37.97 -0.69
C LYS A 242 12.37 38.17 -2.14
N ASN A 243 12.24 37.06 -2.88
CA ASN A 243 11.82 37.08 -4.27
C ASN A 243 10.35 37.49 -4.38
N ALA A 244 10.04 38.36 -5.34
CA ALA A 244 8.67 38.81 -5.57
C ALA A 244 7.81 37.68 -6.15
N TYR A 245 6.61 37.50 -5.59
CA TYR A 245 5.67 36.49 -6.07
C TYR A 245 5.16 36.76 -7.49
N PRO A 246 5.14 35.76 -8.40
CA PRO A 246 4.68 35.92 -9.78
C PRO A 246 3.14 36.01 -9.89
N ALA A 247 2.60 37.20 -9.59
CA ALA A 247 1.16 37.43 -9.56
C ALA A 247 0.48 37.44 -10.95
N THR A 248 1.20 37.80 -12.02
CA THR A 248 0.62 37.98 -13.37
C THR A 248 0.78 36.75 -14.26
N LYS A 249 -0.04 36.62 -15.31
CA LYS A 249 0.08 35.56 -16.33
C LYS A 249 1.50 35.51 -16.92
N LYS A 250 2.01 36.65 -17.39
CA LYS A 250 3.35 36.76 -17.99
C LYS A 250 4.47 36.35 -17.01
N ALA A 251 4.35 36.74 -15.74
CA ALA A 251 5.34 36.37 -14.73
C ALA A 251 5.34 34.85 -14.45
N LYS A 252 4.16 34.23 -14.41
CA LYS A 252 4.04 32.77 -14.26
C LYS A 252 4.53 32.01 -15.48
N GLU A 253 4.16 32.43 -16.69
CA GLU A 253 4.67 31.82 -17.93
C GLU A 253 6.20 31.89 -18.00
N LYS A 254 6.79 33.02 -17.60
CA LYS A 254 8.25 33.15 -17.49
C LYS A 254 8.86 32.20 -16.46
N LEU A 255 8.21 32.02 -15.30
CA LEU A 255 8.68 31.11 -14.25
C LEU A 255 8.56 29.64 -14.68
N PHE A 256 7.45 29.28 -15.32
CA PHE A 256 7.16 27.92 -15.75
C PHE A 256 8.06 27.46 -16.90
N GLY A 257 8.44 28.39 -17.80
CA GLY A 257 9.19 28.07 -19.00
C GLY A 257 8.49 26.98 -19.82
N ASP A 258 9.27 26.06 -20.39
CA ASP A 258 8.74 24.92 -21.15
C ASP A 258 8.31 23.73 -20.26
N GLN A 259 8.46 23.84 -18.93
CA GLN A 259 8.20 22.73 -18.01
C GLN A 259 6.74 22.60 -17.58
N LEU A 260 5.93 23.66 -17.69
CA LEU A 260 4.53 23.64 -17.27
C LEU A 260 3.64 24.55 -18.12
N GLU A 261 2.52 24.01 -18.59
CA GLU A 261 1.50 24.77 -19.27
C GLU A 261 0.75 25.73 -18.32
N PHE A 262 0.53 26.97 -18.76
CA PHE A 262 -0.25 27.94 -17.99
C PHE A 262 -1.74 27.57 -17.94
N ARG A 263 -2.25 27.37 -16.73
CA ARG A 263 -3.69 27.14 -16.48
C ARG A 263 -4.32 28.31 -15.74
N ALA A 264 -5.32 28.94 -16.35
CA ALA A 264 -5.97 30.13 -15.78
C ALA A 264 -6.60 29.89 -14.40
N THR A 265 -7.30 28.77 -14.22
CA THR A 265 -7.92 28.39 -12.94
C THR A 265 -6.88 28.14 -11.85
N GLN A 266 -5.79 27.44 -12.18
CA GLN A 266 -4.67 27.21 -11.27
C GLN A 266 -4.01 28.52 -10.85
N SER A 267 -3.75 29.43 -11.80
CA SER A 267 -3.17 30.75 -11.52
C SER A 267 -4.06 31.60 -10.59
N ARG A 268 -5.38 31.55 -10.77
CA ARG A 268 -6.33 32.21 -9.85
C ARG A 268 -6.31 31.60 -8.45
N MET A 269 -6.20 30.27 -8.34
CA MET A 269 -6.03 29.58 -7.06
C MET A 269 -4.74 30.03 -6.37
N MET A 270 -3.60 30.00 -7.08
CA MET A 270 -2.31 30.42 -6.55
C MET A 270 -2.36 31.86 -6.02
N ASN A 271 -2.90 32.80 -6.79
CA ASN A 271 -3.04 34.20 -6.38
C ASN A 271 -3.97 34.36 -5.17
N SER A 272 -5.07 33.60 -5.12
CA SER A 272 -6.00 33.69 -4.00
C SER A 272 -5.40 33.19 -2.69
N ILE A 273 -4.54 32.17 -2.74
CA ILE A 273 -3.81 31.65 -1.58
C ILE A 273 -2.77 32.67 -1.14
N TYR A 274 -1.90 33.12 -2.07
CA TYR A 274 -0.86 34.10 -1.77
C TYR A 274 -1.43 35.36 -1.11
N ASN A 275 -2.46 35.96 -1.72
CA ASN A 275 -3.07 37.18 -1.20
C ASN A 275 -3.69 37.00 0.19
N HIS A 276 -4.24 35.81 0.50
CA HIS A 276 -4.80 35.52 1.81
C HIS A 276 -3.73 35.50 2.90
N TYR A 277 -2.63 34.79 2.65
CA TYR A 277 -1.58 34.61 3.64
C TYR A 277 -0.56 35.75 3.70
N ALA A 278 -0.45 36.57 2.64
CA ALA A 278 0.45 37.71 2.59
C ALA A 278 -0.05 38.94 3.37
N HIS A 279 -1.38 39.12 3.49
CA HIS A 279 -1.96 40.37 4.02
C HIS A 279 -2.85 40.18 5.24
N ASP A 280 -3.41 38.99 5.52
CA ASP A 280 -4.46 38.85 6.54
C ASP A 280 -4.76 37.39 6.92
N ALA A 281 -3.78 36.67 7.46
CA ALA A 281 -3.94 35.27 7.86
C ALA A 281 -4.63 35.12 9.24
N GLU A 282 -5.74 35.82 9.50
CA GLU A 282 -6.51 35.66 10.75
C GLU A 282 -7.43 34.44 10.73
N LYS A 283 -7.75 33.91 9.54
CA LYS A 283 -8.78 32.89 9.35
C LYS A 283 -8.30 31.71 8.50
N PRO A 284 -8.74 30.47 8.79
CA PRO A 284 -8.52 29.34 7.91
C PRO A 284 -9.17 29.54 6.54
N MET A 285 -8.61 28.89 5.52
CA MET A 285 -9.10 28.97 4.14
C MET A 285 -9.43 27.59 3.60
N ILE A 286 -10.60 27.44 2.98
CA ILE A 286 -11.01 26.22 2.26
C ILE A 286 -11.02 26.49 0.76
N ILE A 287 -10.36 25.64 0.00
CA ILE A 287 -10.32 25.65 -1.46
C ILE A 287 -10.90 24.36 -2.00
N GLU A 288 -12.04 24.49 -2.67
CA GLU A 288 -12.58 23.42 -3.51
C GLU A 288 -12.14 23.67 -4.96
N ALA A 289 -11.29 22.81 -5.50
CA ALA A 289 -10.77 22.90 -6.85
C ALA A 289 -10.86 21.54 -7.55
N GLY A 290 -11.58 21.46 -8.67
CA GLY A 290 -11.82 20.20 -9.37
C GLY A 290 -10.54 19.42 -9.75
N THR A 291 -10.72 18.14 -10.11
CA THR A 291 -9.65 17.31 -10.68
C THR A 291 -9.03 18.00 -11.92
N GLY A 292 -7.74 17.75 -12.18
CA GLY A 292 -7.01 18.34 -13.30
C GLY A 292 -6.57 19.80 -13.13
N VAL A 293 -7.04 20.54 -12.11
CA VAL A 293 -6.63 21.94 -11.87
C VAL A 293 -5.13 22.07 -11.55
N GLY A 294 -4.47 21.01 -11.08
CA GLY A 294 -3.09 21.05 -10.61
C GLY A 294 -2.98 21.63 -9.20
N LYS A 295 -3.79 21.10 -8.27
CA LYS A 295 -3.96 21.56 -6.88
C LYS A 295 -2.64 21.63 -6.12
N THR A 296 -1.82 20.57 -6.21
CA THR A 296 -0.56 20.43 -5.46
C THR A 296 0.40 21.58 -5.72
N LEU A 297 0.76 21.83 -6.99
CA LEU A 297 1.53 23.03 -7.35
C LEU A 297 0.75 24.32 -7.08
N GLY A 298 -0.58 24.29 -7.23
CA GLY A 298 -1.48 25.41 -6.97
C GLY A 298 -1.40 25.97 -5.55
N TYR A 299 -1.18 25.12 -4.54
CA TYR A 299 -0.94 25.54 -3.15
C TYR A 299 0.54 25.63 -2.79
N LEU A 300 1.41 24.74 -3.27
CA LEU A 300 2.83 24.75 -2.87
C LEU A 300 3.54 26.02 -3.32
N LEU A 301 3.36 26.42 -4.58
CA LEU A 301 4.03 27.59 -5.14
C LEU A 301 3.77 28.86 -4.31
N PRO A 302 2.52 29.32 -4.10
CA PRO A 302 2.28 30.53 -3.30
C PRO A 302 2.71 30.38 -1.84
N MET A 303 2.57 29.18 -1.25
CA MET A 303 2.94 28.95 0.16
C MET A 303 4.45 29.03 0.37
N VAL A 304 5.24 28.49 -0.56
CA VAL A 304 6.71 28.58 -0.52
C VAL A 304 7.19 30.03 -0.60
N TYR A 305 6.62 30.85 -1.50
CA TYR A 305 6.94 32.29 -1.54
C TYR A 305 6.55 33.03 -0.26
N GLN A 306 5.56 32.53 0.49
CA GLN A 306 5.12 33.11 1.75
C GLN A 306 5.98 32.66 2.94
N ALA A 307 6.47 31.43 2.91
CA ALA A 307 7.19 30.81 4.03
C ALA A 307 8.71 31.01 3.94
N TYR A 308 9.27 31.03 2.74
CA TYR A 308 10.71 31.13 2.54
C TYR A 308 11.26 32.53 2.93
N PRO A 309 12.41 32.62 3.62
CA PRO A 309 13.23 31.52 4.16
C PRO A 309 12.89 31.14 5.61
N ASP A 310 12.03 31.91 6.29
CA ASP A 310 11.97 31.95 7.75
C ASP A 310 10.95 31.01 8.40
N ARG A 311 10.10 30.34 7.62
CA ARG A 311 8.98 29.55 8.15
C ARG A 311 8.84 28.21 7.44
N GLN A 312 8.45 27.18 8.19
CA GLN A 312 8.12 25.87 7.65
C GLN A 312 6.68 25.79 7.13
N ILE A 313 6.46 24.90 6.18
CA ILE A 313 5.15 24.50 5.65
C ILE A 313 4.99 23.02 5.94
N VAL A 314 3.94 22.65 6.68
CA VAL A 314 3.53 21.26 6.87
C VAL A 314 2.41 20.94 5.90
N VAL A 315 2.64 20.01 4.99
CA VAL A 315 1.68 19.50 4.03
C VAL A 315 1.23 18.12 4.48
N SER A 316 -0.06 17.98 4.79
CA SER A 316 -0.67 16.73 5.20
C SER A 316 -1.54 16.16 4.08
N THR A 317 -1.30 14.91 3.70
CA THR A 317 -2.04 14.19 2.64
C THR A 317 -2.84 13.01 3.19
N ALA A 318 -3.82 12.54 2.41
CA ALA A 318 -4.67 11.42 2.82
C ALA A 318 -3.95 10.06 2.75
N THR A 319 -2.96 9.88 1.86
CA THR A 319 -2.25 8.60 1.70
C THR A 319 -0.74 8.76 1.57
N ASN A 320 0.01 7.70 1.92
CA ASN A 320 1.47 7.64 1.73
C ASN A 320 1.87 7.71 0.25
N LEU A 321 1.03 7.21 -0.66
CA LEU A 321 1.28 7.28 -2.11
C LEU A 321 1.25 8.75 -2.60
N GLN A 322 0.28 9.54 -2.15
CA GLN A 322 0.21 10.96 -2.47
C GLN A 322 1.43 11.70 -1.92
N LEU A 323 1.82 11.40 -0.68
CA LEU A 323 3.03 11.96 -0.07
C LEU A 323 4.27 11.67 -0.92
N GLN A 324 4.46 10.42 -1.36
CA GLN A 324 5.58 10.04 -2.23
C GLN A 324 5.53 10.78 -3.57
N GLN A 325 4.34 10.99 -4.15
CA GLN A 325 4.18 11.74 -5.38
C GLN A 325 4.55 13.22 -5.22
N ILE A 326 4.27 13.83 -4.06
CA ILE A 326 4.71 15.20 -3.79
C ILE A 326 6.25 15.24 -3.74
N GLU A 327 6.88 14.35 -2.98
CA GLU A 327 8.33 14.34 -2.79
C GLU A 327 9.11 13.97 -4.07
N GLN A 328 8.72 12.92 -4.78
CA GLN A 328 9.49 12.40 -5.91
C GLN A 328 9.23 13.13 -7.23
N LYS A 329 8.09 13.82 -7.37
CA LYS A 329 7.70 14.49 -8.61
C LYS A 329 7.48 15.99 -8.43
N THR A 330 6.67 16.37 -7.45
CA THR A 330 6.23 17.77 -7.32
C THR A 330 7.32 18.68 -6.78
N MET A 331 8.08 18.24 -5.77
CA MET A 331 9.18 19.02 -5.20
C MET A 331 10.33 19.24 -6.19
N PRO A 332 10.81 18.22 -6.93
CA PRO A 332 11.78 18.44 -8.01
C PRO A 332 11.27 19.39 -9.09
N GLN A 333 10.02 19.23 -9.52
CA GLN A 333 9.39 20.12 -10.50
C GLN A 333 9.29 21.56 -9.98
N LEU A 334 8.97 21.74 -8.70
CA LEU A 334 8.90 23.04 -8.06
C LEU A 334 10.28 23.70 -7.97
N ASN A 335 11.30 22.98 -7.48
CA ASN A 335 12.68 23.48 -7.39
C ASN A 335 13.28 23.80 -8.75
N ALA A 336 12.91 23.09 -9.82
CA ALA A 336 13.34 23.40 -11.18
C ALA A 336 12.79 24.73 -11.72
N MET A 337 11.68 25.23 -11.16
CA MET A 337 11.04 26.50 -11.54
C MET A 337 11.40 27.66 -10.62
N LEU A 338 11.70 27.39 -9.34
CA LEU A 338 11.94 28.42 -8.35
C LEU A 338 13.31 29.09 -8.54
N PRO A 339 13.42 30.40 -8.27
CA PRO A 339 14.71 31.10 -8.29
C PRO A 339 15.57 30.81 -7.04
N PHE A 340 15.13 29.91 -6.17
CA PHE A 340 15.79 29.50 -4.92
C PHE A 340 15.47 28.03 -4.64
N GLU A 341 16.32 27.38 -3.86
CA GLU A 341 16.16 25.97 -3.49
C GLU A 341 15.32 25.82 -2.22
N VAL A 342 14.37 24.90 -2.26
CA VAL A 342 13.49 24.54 -1.14
C VAL A 342 13.79 23.12 -0.72
N ALA A 343 14.27 22.96 0.51
CA ALA A 343 14.46 21.67 1.12
C ALA A 343 13.11 21.09 1.58
N SER A 344 12.82 19.85 1.18
CA SER A 344 11.69 19.06 1.69
C SER A 344 12.14 17.85 2.50
N VAL A 345 11.26 17.38 3.37
CA VAL A 345 11.42 16.12 4.10
C VAL A 345 10.08 15.41 4.23
N VAL A 346 10.12 14.09 4.12
CA VAL A 346 8.99 13.21 4.38
C VAL A 346 9.01 12.74 5.84
N VAL A 347 7.86 12.80 6.52
CA VAL A 347 7.71 12.31 7.89
C VAL A 347 6.52 11.35 7.99
N LYS A 348 6.80 10.16 8.55
CA LYS A 348 5.88 9.04 8.74
C LYS A 348 6.07 8.43 10.13
N GLY A 349 5.20 7.51 10.51
CA GLY A 349 5.35 6.71 11.74
C GLY A 349 6.70 5.99 11.80
N ASN A 350 7.21 5.76 13.01
CA ASN A 350 8.54 5.18 13.23
C ASN A 350 8.66 3.75 12.68
N ASP A 351 7.54 3.03 12.60
CA ASP A 351 7.42 1.68 12.09
C ASP A 351 7.68 1.54 10.58
N HIS A 352 7.70 2.65 9.84
CA HIS A 352 8.11 2.68 8.44
C HIS A 352 9.64 2.64 8.24
N TYR A 353 10.42 2.91 9.28
CA TYR A 353 11.88 3.05 9.16
C TYR A 353 12.60 1.78 9.63
N LEU A 354 13.64 1.40 8.89
CA LEU A 354 14.53 0.29 9.25
C LEU A 354 15.40 0.65 10.46
N ASP A 355 15.49 -0.24 11.45
CA ASP A 355 16.52 -0.23 12.48
C ASP A 355 17.74 -1.02 11.98
N LEU A 356 18.84 -0.32 11.69
CA LEU A 356 20.07 -0.91 11.15
C LEU A 356 20.69 -1.95 12.09
N ALA A 357 20.61 -1.74 13.42
CA ALA A 357 21.19 -2.64 14.39
C ALA A 357 20.41 -3.96 14.44
N LYS A 358 19.08 -3.88 14.49
CA LYS A 358 18.22 -5.07 14.44
C LYS A 358 18.37 -5.82 13.12
N PHE A 359 18.45 -5.10 12.00
CA PHE A 359 18.67 -5.72 10.70
C PHE A 359 20.02 -6.42 10.61
N ALA A 360 21.12 -5.73 10.95
CA ALA A 360 22.46 -6.32 10.98
C ALA A 360 22.52 -7.58 11.84
N HIS A 361 21.84 -7.54 12.99
CA HIS A 361 21.71 -8.68 13.87
C HIS A 361 20.92 -9.84 13.22
N SER A 362 19.80 -9.56 12.56
CA SER A 362 19.00 -10.58 11.87
C SER A 362 19.76 -11.32 10.76
N LEU A 363 20.81 -10.74 10.20
CA LEU A 363 21.71 -11.39 9.22
C LEU A 363 22.66 -12.40 9.86
N SER A 364 22.85 -12.34 11.18
CA SER A 364 23.68 -13.31 11.92
C SER A 364 22.92 -14.59 12.30
N ILE A 365 21.60 -14.55 12.23
CA ILE A 365 20.70 -15.67 12.55
C ILE A 365 20.50 -16.50 11.28
N VAL A 366 20.66 -17.82 11.40
CA VAL A 366 20.34 -18.76 10.32
C VAL A 366 18.83 -18.77 10.13
N GLU A 367 18.39 -18.49 8.92
CA GLU A 367 16.97 -18.38 8.57
C GLU A 367 16.59 -19.55 7.67
N ASP A 368 15.53 -20.30 8.02
CA ASP A 368 15.04 -21.40 7.19
C ASP A 368 13.91 -20.97 6.24
N SER A 369 13.25 -19.85 6.52
CA SER A 369 12.21 -19.32 5.66
C SER A 369 12.79 -18.70 4.39
N LYS A 370 12.52 -19.33 3.23
CA LYS A 370 12.90 -18.82 1.90
C LYS A 370 12.44 -17.37 1.67
N LEU A 371 11.24 -17.04 2.16
CA LEU A 371 10.69 -15.69 2.04
C LEU A 371 11.52 -14.68 2.83
N VAL A 372 11.88 -15.00 4.09
CA VAL A 372 12.67 -14.09 4.94
C VAL A 372 14.10 -13.97 4.42
N GLN A 373 14.71 -15.06 3.92
CA GLN A 373 16.01 -15.01 3.25
C GLN A 373 16.00 -14.04 2.05
N LEU A 374 14.97 -14.11 1.20
CA LEU A 374 14.80 -13.22 0.06
C LEU A 374 14.63 -11.76 0.51
N LEU A 375 13.82 -11.50 1.55
CA LEU A 375 13.64 -10.16 2.11
C LEU A 375 14.95 -9.59 2.66
N LYS A 376 15.71 -10.38 3.42
CA LYS A 376 17.05 -10.01 3.92
C LYS A 376 18.00 -9.65 2.77
N ALA A 377 18.05 -10.46 1.72
CA ALA A 377 18.87 -10.20 0.54
C ALA A 377 18.47 -8.92 -0.19
N ARG A 378 17.16 -8.68 -0.35
CA ARG A 378 16.60 -7.47 -0.95
C ARG A 378 16.94 -6.21 -0.15
N ILE A 379 16.81 -6.25 1.18
CA ILE A 379 17.17 -5.13 2.06
C ILE A 379 18.66 -4.83 1.98
N LEU A 380 19.53 -5.85 1.95
CA LEU A 380 20.98 -5.68 1.79
C LEU A 380 21.35 -4.89 0.52
N VAL A 381 20.68 -5.18 -0.61
CA VAL A 381 20.90 -4.44 -1.86
C VAL A 381 20.25 -3.05 -1.80
N TRP A 382 19.09 -2.91 -1.16
CA TRP A 382 18.40 -1.64 -1.00
C TRP A 382 19.20 -0.61 -0.18
N LEU A 383 19.94 -1.06 0.84
CA LEU A 383 20.85 -0.19 1.61
C LEU A 383 21.91 0.52 0.75
N LEU A 384 22.20 -0.01 -0.44
CA LEU A 384 23.10 0.61 -1.42
C LEU A 384 22.45 1.76 -2.20
N GLN A 385 21.15 1.98 -2.04
CA GLN A 385 20.37 2.94 -2.82
C GLN A 385 19.62 3.93 -1.92
N THR A 386 19.11 3.48 -0.78
CA THR A 386 18.28 4.33 0.09
C THR A 386 19.10 5.35 0.88
N THR A 387 18.62 6.58 0.91
CA THR A 387 19.13 7.64 1.79
C THR A 387 18.22 7.90 2.99
N SER A 388 16.99 7.38 2.96
CA SER A 388 15.93 7.65 3.94
C SER A 388 15.75 6.51 4.94
N GLY A 389 15.98 5.26 4.53
CA GLY A 389 15.64 4.08 5.31
C GLY A 389 14.13 3.81 5.43
N ASP A 390 13.30 4.46 4.61
CA ASP A 390 11.85 4.24 4.54
C ASP A 390 11.55 2.95 3.79
N MET A 391 11.09 1.93 4.50
CA MET A 391 10.83 0.61 3.95
C MET A 391 9.67 0.60 2.94
N ASP A 392 8.84 1.64 2.87
CA ASP A 392 7.83 1.79 1.80
C ASP A 392 8.50 1.87 0.41
N GLU A 393 9.77 2.28 0.31
CA GLU A 393 10.55 2.28 -0.94
C GLU A 393 10.70 0.88 -1.55
N LEU A 394 10.64 -0.16 -0.71
CA LEU A 394 10.70 -1.54 -1.18
C LEU A 394 9.42 -1.95 -1.92
N ASN A 395 8.36 -1.14 -1.95
CA ASN A 395 7.07 -1.46 -2.61
C ASN A 395 6.57 -2.85 -2.25
N LEU A 396 6.85 -3.28 -1.02
CA LEU A 396 6.42 -4.56 -0.53
C LEU A 396 5.00 -4.40 -0.01
N ASN A 397 4.12 -5.34 -0.33
CA ASN A 397 2.86 -5.52 0.39
C ASN A 397 3.11 -6.02 1.84
N ALA A 398 4.32 -5.85 2.36
CA ALA A 398 4.93 -6.56 3.49
C ALA A 398 4.77 -5.88 4.85
N GLN A 399 3.84 -4.93 4.99
CA GLN A 399 3.27 -4.59 6.30
C GLN A 399 2.65 -5.83 7.00
N GLN A 400 2.52 -6.97 6.30
CA GLN A 400 2.00 -8.24 6.82
C GLN A 400 3.07 -9.29 7.17
N SER A 401 4.35 -9.14 6.79
CA SER A 401 5.36 -10.15 7.17
C SER A 401 5.82 -9.90 8.61
N PRO A 402 5.75 -10.90 9.51
CA PRO A 402 6.22 -10.77 10.89
C PRO A 402 7.66 -10.27 11.00
N TYR A 403 8.51 -10.63 10.03
CA TYR A 403 9.92 -10.22 10.00
C TYR A 403 10.11 -8.70 9.99
N PHE A 404 9.27 -7.92 9.31
CA PHE A 404 9.37 -6.45 9.33
C PHE A 404 9.07 -5.86 10.71
N THR A 405 8.24 -6.54 11.51
CA THR A 405 7.97 -6.11 12.89
C THR A 405 9.23 -6.21 13.76
N GLU A 406 10.11 -7.16 13.47
CA GLU A 406 11.36 -7.37 14.19
C GLU A 406 12.41 -6.31 13.84
N ILE A 407 12.52 -5.92 12.57
CA ILE A 407 13.60 -5.03 12.09
C ILE A 407 13.22 -3.54 12.00
N ARG A 408 11.96 -3.18 12.29
CA ARG A 408 11.51 -1.79 12.29
C ARG A 408 11.92 -1.04 13.56
N HIS A 409 11.97 0.28 13.44
CA HIS A 409 12.23 1.18 14.56
C HIS A 409 11.00 1.35 15.46
N HIS A 410 11.19 1.50 16.78
CA HIS A 410 10.13 1.80 17.75
C HIS A 410 10.22 3.23 18.33
N GLY A 411 10.82 4.15 17.58
CA GLY A 411 11.05 5.54 18.01
C GLY A 411 12.41 5.76 18.71
N LEU A 412 12.85 7.01 18.73
CA LEU A 412 14.22 7.37 19.15
C LEU A 412 14.57 6.97 20.59
N ARG A 413 13.57 6.88 21.49
CA ARG A 413 13.80 6.54 22.90
C ARG A 413 14.29 5.11 23.09
N THR A 414 14.06 4.22 22.11
CA THR A 414 14.53 2.83 22.17
C THR A 414 15.97 2.66 21.69
N LEU A 415 16.61 3.70 21.16
CA LEU A 415 18.01 3.64 20.73
C LEU A 415 18.93 3.74 21.95
N SER A 416 19.65 2.65 22.24
CA SER A 416 20.74 2.69 23.22
C SER A 416 21.86 3.64 22.75
N ARG A 417 22.50 4.30 23.71
CA ARG A 417 23.70 5.14 23.45
C ARG A 417 24.86 4.33 22.87
N ASP A 418 24.89 3.03 23.16
CA ASP A 418 25.92 2.10 22.67
C ASP A 418 25.55 1.48 21.31
N ASN A 419 24.45 1.93 20.67
CA ASN A 419 24.06 1.42 19.35
C ASN A 419 25.17 1.74 18.33
N PRO A 420 25.78 0.72 17.68
CA PRO A 420 26.89 0.92 16.75
C PRO A 420 26.51 1.75 15.52
N PHE A 421 25.23 1.78 15.15
CA PHE A 421 24.70 2.50 14.00
C PHE A 421 24.12 3.88 14.33
N ILE A 422 24.25 4.40 15.56
CA ILE A 422 23.62 5.66 15.99
C ILE A 422 23.93 6.86 15.09
N LYS A 423 25.12 6.91 14.46
CA LYS A 423 25.49 8.00 13.54
C LYS A 423 24.81 7.89 12.18
N ASP A 424 24.53 6.65 11.77
CA ASP A 424 23.98 6.29 10.47
C ASP A 424 22.46 6.10 10.49
N ASP A 425 21.88 6.01 11.69
CA ASP A 425 20.48 5.75 11.94
C ASP A 425 19.56 6.68 11.14
N PHE A 426 18.58 6.05 10.48
CA PHE A 426 17.68 6.70 9.55
C PHE A 426 16.69 7.62 10.26
N LEU A 427 16.21 7.26 11.45
CA LEU A 427 15.26 8.07 12.20
C LEU A 427 15.94 9.32 12.77
N MET A 428 17.18 9.18 13.27
CA MET A 428 18.00 10.32 13.68
C MET A 428 18.31 11.26 12.52
N ARG A 429 18.63 10.69 11.34
CA ARG A 429 18.86 11.48 10.12
C ARG A 429 17.62 12.26 9.70
N ARG A 430 16.45 11.61 9.64
CA ARG A 430 15.17 12.25 9.34
C ARG A 430 14.88 13.40 10.31
N ASN A 431 15.12 13.21 11.61
CA ASN A 431 14.88 14.27 12.60
C ASN A 431 15.82 15.46 12.45
N ARG A 432 17.09 15.26 12.05
CA ARG A 432 17.97 16.38 11.65
C ARG A 432 17.47 17.08 10.39
N GLN A 433 16.97 16.33 9.41
CA GLN A 433 16.39 16.91 8.19
C GLN A 433 15.14 17.74 8.50
N LEU A 434 14.28 17.26 9.41
CA LEU A 434 13.09 17.97 9.87
C LEU A 434 13.39 19.36 10.44
N GLN A 435 14.50 19.52 11.15
CA GLN A 435 14.92 20.81 11.71
C GLN A 435 15.37 21.83 10.64
N HIS A 436 15.73 21.38 9.43
CA HIS A 436 16.25 22.24 8.37
C HIS A 436 15.35 22.34 7.14
N ALA A 437 14.30 21.52 7.04
CA ALA A 437 13.39 21.53 5.90
C ALA A 437 12.50 22.77 5.91
N THR A 438 12.25 23.36 4.75
CA THR A 438 11.21 24.39 4.57
C THR A 438 9.84 23.75 4.37
N VAL A 439 9.78 22.60 3.71
CA VAL A 439 8.54 21.85 3.47
C VAL A 439 8.61 20.50 4.14
N VAL A 440 7.67 20.24 5.03
CA VAL A 440 7.48 18.94 5.69
C VAL A 440 6.26 18.29 5.08
N ILE A 441 6.41 17.08 4.56
CA ILE A 441 5.32 16.33 3.94
C ILE A 441 4.99 15.14 4.84
N THR A 442 3.74 15.05 5.26
CA THR A 442 3.27 14.00 6.17
C THR A 442 1.87 13.54 5.78
N ASN A 443 1.35 12.51 6.45
CA ASN A 443 -0.03 12.05 6.26
C ASN A 443 -0.95 12.60 7.37
N HIS A 444 -2.27 12.51 7.18
CA HIS A 444 -3.25 12.99 8.16
C HIS A 444 -3.12 12.32 9.53
N ALA A 445 -2.82 11.02 9.56
CA ALA A 445 -2.71 10.26 10.81
C ALA A 445 -1.50 10.69 11.65
N TYR A 446 -0.35 10.95 11.01
CA TYR A 446 0.84 11.46 11.67
C TYR A 446 0.65 12.90 12.12
N LEU A 447 0.06 13.77 11.27
CA LEU A 447 -0.27 15.15 11.67
C LEU A 447 -1.11 15.17 12.95
N ALA A 448 -2.14 14.33 13.02
CA ALA A 448 -3.04 14.28 14.16
C ALA A 448 -2.32 13.92 15.47
N ALA A 449 -1.47 12.90 15.44
CA ALA A 449 -0.78 12.40 16.62
C ALA A 449 0.45 13.25 17.03
N HIS A 450 1.05 13.98 16.08
CA HIS A 450 2.35 14.63 16.27
C HIS A 450 2.33 16.13 15.94
N ALA A 451 1.16 16.78 15.97
CA ALA A 451 1.02 18.20 15.66
C ALA A 451 1.98 19.10 16.49
N ALA A 452 2.15 18.76 17.76
CA ALA A 452 3.04 19.48 18.68
C ALA A 452 4.49 19.49 18.21
N GLU A 453 4.98 18.41 17.59
CA GLU A 453 6.36 18.26 17.14
C GLU A 453 6.77 19.32 16.09
N PHE A 454 5.79 19.86 15.35
CA PHE A 454 6.02 20.88 14.32
C PHE A 454 5.98 22.32 14.88
N GLY A 455 5.38 22.54 16.04
CA GLY A 455 5.00 23.87 16.53
C GLY A 455 5.91 24.44 17.63
N HIS A 456 7.08 23.85 17.88
CA HIS A 456 7.94 24.22 19.02
C HIS A 456 8.77 25.50 18.82
N ASP A 457 8.88 26.01 17.59
CA ASP A 457 9.65 27.22 17.28
C ASP A 457 8.83 28.52 17.45
N ALA A 458 9.52 29.66 17.63
CA ALA A 458 8.91 30.97 17.81
C ALA A 458 7.97 31.40 16.65
N LEU A 459 8.13 30.79 15.47
CA LEU A 459 7.29 31.01 14.29
C LEU A 459 6.48 29.76 13.97
N ARG A 460 5.20 29.74 14.37
CA ARG A 460 4.27 28.65 14.02
C ARG A 460 4.26 28.40 12.50
N PRO A 461 4.41 27.14 12.05
CA PRO A 461 4.42 26.79 10.64
C PRO A 461 3.06 27.00 9.96
N TYR A 462 3.07 27.09 8.63
CA TYR A 462 1.84 27.01 7.84
C TYR A 462 1.37 25.57 7.73
N LEU A 463 0.07 25.33 7.86
CA LEU A 463 -0.53 24.02 7.63
C LEU A 463 -1.33 24.00 6.33
N VAL A 464 -1.01 23.03 5.46
CA VAL A 464 -1.81 22.68 4.28
C VAL A 464 -2.35 21.27 4.45
N VAL A 465 -3.67 21.12 4.43
CA VAL A 465 -4.36 19.83 4.44
C VAL A 465 -4.89 19.57 3.04
N ASP A 466 -4.25 18.67 2.31
CA ASP A 466 -4.68 18.22 0.99
C ASP A 466 -5.66 17.06 1.10
N GLU A 467 -6.64 16.99 0.20
CA GLU A 467 -7.80 16.10 0.27
C GLU A 467 -8.50 16.13 1.65
N ALA A 468 -8.72 17.34 2.16
CA ALA A 468 -9.20 17.63 3.51
C ALA A 468 -10.47 16.86 3.93
N GLN A 469 -11.28 16.39 2.99
CA GLN A 469 -12.43 15.55 3.30
C GLN A 469 -12.07 14.23 4.01
N HIS A 470 -10.81 13.77 3.95
CA HIS A 470 -10.36 12.54 4.61
C HIS A 470 -9.68 12.78 5.96
N LEU A 471 -9.51 14.03 6.39
CA LEU A 471 -8.78 14.36 7.62
C LEU A 471 -9.45 13.74 8.85
N SER A 472 -10.75 14.00 9.04
CA SER A 472 -11.54 13.46 10.17
C SER A 472 -11.52 11.92 10.21
N ASP A 473 -11.80 11.27 9.08
CA ASP A 473 -11.79 9.81 9.00
C ASP A 473 -10.41 9.22 9.32
N SER A 474 -9.32 9.89 8.95
CA SER A 474 -7.95 9.47 9.25
C SER A 474 -7.63 9.60 10.74
N ILE A 475 -8.10 10.68 11.37
CA ILE A 475 -7.98 10.89 12.82
C ILE A 475 -8.75 9.81 13.57
N LEU A 476 -10.01 9.59 13.20
CA LEU A 476 -10.88 8.59 13.84
C LEU A 476 -10.32 7.17 13.71
N LYS A 477 -9.72 6.82 12.57
CA LYS A 477 -9.06 5.52 12.41
C LYS A 477 -7.82 5.37 13.30
N LYS A 478 -7.07 6.45 13.52
CA LYS A 478 -5.86 6.42 14.35
C LYS A 478 -6.18 6.46 15.85
N ALA A 479 -7.17 7.25 16.24
CA ALA A 479 -7.66 7.36 17.62
C ALA A 479 -8.39 6.09 18.09
N ARG A 480 -8.81 5.23 17.15
CA ARG A 480 -9.37 3.91 17.47
C ARG A 480 -8.26 2.89 17.55
N GLN A 481 -8.07 2.32 18.73
CA GLN A 481 -7.07 1.30 18.97
C GLN A 481 -7.75 -0.03 19.29
N THR A 482 -6.97 -1.10 19.24
CA THR A 482 -7.43 -2.46 19.49
C THR A 482 -6.41 -3.19 20.34
N VAL A 483 -6.88 -3.76 21.45
CA VAL A 483 -6.18 -4.77 22.23
C VAL A 483 -6.56 -6.14 21.66
N ASP A 484 -5.61 -6.82 21.04
CA ASP A 484 -5.77 -8.15 20.45
C ASP A 484 -5.22 -9.21 21.42
N PHE A 485 -6.11 -9.85 22.17
CA PHE A 485 -5.69 -10.75 23.24
C PHE A 485 -4.96 -11.99 22.73
N GLN A 486 -5.25 -12.47 21.52
CA GLN A 486 -4.53 -13.59 20.92
C GLN A 486 -3.04 -13.26 20.74
N ARG A 487 -2.73 -12.02 20.35
CA ARG A 487 -1.34 -11.53 20.25
C ARG A 487 -0.67 -11.44 21.60
N LEU A 488 -1.37 -10.99 22.63
CA LEU A 488 -0.81 -10.88 23.99
C LEU A 488 -0.51 -12.25 24.58
N THR A 489 -1.44 -13.20 24.47
CA THR A 489 -1.20 -14.59 24.88
C THR A 489 -0.02 -15.22 24.13
N THR A 490 0.09 -14.94 22.83
CA THR A 490 1.25 -15.41 22.04
C THR A 490 2.56 -14.80 22.55
N ALA A 491 2.60 -13.50 22.80
CA ALA A 491 3.78 -12.82 23.34
C ALA A 491 4.16 -13.37 24.73
N ALA A 492 3.19 -13.56 25.62
CA ALA A 492 3.40 -14.15 26.94
C ALA A 492 3.98 -15.57 26.83
N HIS A 493 3.41 -16.44 25.98
CA HIS A 493 3.96 -17.78 25.75
C HIS A 493 5.38 -17.78 25.17
N VAL A 494 5.71 -16.84 24.28
CA VAL A 494 7.08 -16.69 23.77
C VAL A 494 8.02 -16.29 24.90
N LEU A 495 7.64 -15.32 25.74
CA LEU A 495 8.41 -14.92 26.91
C LEU A 495 8.64 -16.10 27.87
N GLU A 496 7.60 -16.88 28.14
CA GLU A 496 7.72 -18.09 28.96
C GLU A 496 8.70 -19.11 28.36
N GLY A 497 8.65 -19.32 27.04
CA GLY A 497 9.57 -20.21 26.33
C GLY A 497 11.04 -19.76 26.42
N LEU A 498 11.28 -18.45 26.49
CA LEU A 498 12.62 -17.87 26.63
C LEU A 498 13.21 -18.03 28.04
N VAL A 499 12.37 -18.31 29.04
CA VAL A 499 12.83 -18.52 30.41
C VAL A 499 12.64 -19.93 30.92
N LYS A 500 12.14 -20.89 30.12
CA LYS A 500 11.99 -22.30 30.53
C LYS A 500 13.19 -23.17 30.13
N GLU A 501 13.50 -24.18 30.94
CA GLU A 501 14.49 -25.22 30.60
C GLU A 501 13.99 -26.10 29.44
N GLY A 502 14.88 -26.45 28.50
CA GLY A 502 14.60 -27.40 27.42
C GLY A 502 14.28 -26.81 26.05
N SER A 503 14.22 -25.49 25.90
CA SER A 503 14.27 -24.82 24.58
C SER A 503 15.73 -24.75 24.08
N GLU A 504 15.95 -24.79 22.76
CA GLU A 504 17.31 -24.87 22.17
C GLU A 504 18.26 -23.75 22.64
N ARG A 505 17.72 -22.58 23.03
CA ARG A 505 18.43 -21.49 23.73
C ARG A 505 17.46 -20.67 24.58
N ASN A 506 17.82 -20.39 25.83
CA ASN A 506 17.00 -19.65 26.81
C ASN A 506 17.87 -18.74 27.69
N LEU A 507 17.22 -17.88 28.48
CA LEU A 507 17.90 -16.97 29.42
C LEU A 507 18.53 -17.69 30.62
N ILE A 508 18.07 -18.90 30.97
CA ILE A 508 18.71 -19.69 32.05
C ILE A 508 20.15 -20.00 31.64
N ASP A 509 20.36 -20.46 30.41
CA ASP A 509 21.69 -20.78 29.87
C ASP A 509 22.57 -19.53 29.77
N VAL A 510 22.01 -18.39 29.35
CA VAL A 510 22.74 -17.11 29.24
C VAL A 510 23.25 -16.67 30.61
N PHE A 511 22.42 -16.77 31.64
CA PHE A 511 22.74 -16.30 32.98
C PHE A 511 23.29 -17.39 33.92
N ALA A 512 23.55 -18.60 33.42
CA ALA A 512 23.92 -19.79 34.21
C ALA A 512 25.12 -19.58 35.16
N HIS A 513 26.03 -18.66 34.82
CA HIS A 513 27.23 -18.36 35.61
C HIS A 513 27.10 -17.12 36.50
N LEU A 514 25.93 -16.51 36.56
CA LEU A 514 25.64 -15.32 37.35
C LEU A 514 24.55 -15.63 38.38
N PRO A 515 24.89 -15.76 39.68
CA PRO A 515 23.90 -16.06 40.72
C PRO A 515 22.73 -15.07 40.75
N LEU A 516 23.01 -13.78 40.62
CA LEU A 516 21.97 -12.75 40.51
C LEU A 516 21.19 -12.83 39.18
N GLY A 517 21.82 -13.33 38.12
CA GLY A 517 21.17 -13.53 36.83
C GLY A 517 20.14 -14.66 36.91
N ILE A 518 20.55 -15.86 37.32
CA ILE A 518 19.64 -17.01 37.51
C ILE A 518 18.49 -16.65 38.45
N TYR A 519 18.78 -16.00 39.58
CA TYR A 519 17.75 -15.58 40.53
C TYR A 519 16.67 -14.71 39.88
N ASN A 520 17.05 -13.73 39.05
CA ASN A 520 16.08 -12.91 38.33
C ASN A 520 15.34 -13.69 37.22
N VAL A 521 15.98 -14.68 36.58
CA VAL A 521 15.29 -15.55 35.61
C VAL A 521 14.23 -16.42 36.29
N GLU A 522 14.51 -16.97 37.47
CA GLU A 522 13.55 -17.75 38.28
C GLU A 522 12.36 -16.89 38.72
N LEU A 523 12.61 -15.67 39.21
CA LEU A 523 11.55 -14.73 39.55
C LEU A 523 10.68 -14.42 38.33
N LEU A 524 11.31 -14.17 37.19
CA LEU A 524 10.63 -13.84 35.95
C LEU A 524 9.77 -14.98 35.41
N GLN A 525 10.18 -16.24 35.60
CA GLN A 525 9.30 -17.40 35.31
C GLN A 525 8.01 -17.35 36.13
N GLY A 526 8.11 -17.05 37.43
CA GLY A 526 6.97 -16.94 38.33
C GLY A 526 6.05 -15.77 37.96
N ASP A 527 6.63 -14.62 37.64
CA ASP A 527 5.87 -13.44 37.24
C ASP A 527 5.12 -13.64 35.91
N LEU A 528 5.73 -14.33 34.94
CA LEU A 528 5.07 -14.62 33.67
C LEU A 528 3.85 -15.55 33.84
N GLN A 529 3.93 -16.53 34.74
CA GLN A 529 2.78 -17.39 35.06
C GLN A 529 1.65 -16.58 35.73
N GLN A 530 1.99 -15.65 36.63
CA GLN A 530 1.01 -14.77 37.25
C GLN A 530 0.36 -13.84 36.22
N LEU A 531 1.17 -13.32 35.28
CA LEU A 531 0.70 -12.46 34.21
C LEU A 531 -0.26 -13.20 33.26
N ASP A 532 0.03 -14.46 32.89
CA ASP A 532 -0.87 -15.28 32.07
C ASP A 532 -2.23 -15.49 32.77
N GLN A 533 -2.20 -15.82 34.07
CA GLN A 533 -3.43 -15.95 34.85
C GLN A 533 -4.20 -14.63 34.94
N ALA A 534 -3.52 -13.50 35.14
CA ALA A 534 -4.14 -12.18 35.17
C ALA A 534 -4.80 -11.83 33.82
N PHE A 535 -4.19 -12.19 32.69
CA PHE A 535 -4.80 -12.03 31.37
C PHE A 535 -6.09 -12.85 31.23
N LEU A 536 -6.07 -14.13 31.63
CA LEU A 536 -7.25 -14.99 31.59
C LEU A 536 -8.39 -14.45 32.46
N ASP A 537 -8.08 -13.94 33.66
CA ASP A 537 -9.05 -13.35 34.56
C ASP A 537 -9.67 -12.07 33.98
N PHE A 538 -8.85 -11.21 33.36
CA PHE A 538 -9.30 -9.99 32.69
C PHE A 538 -10.20 -10.30 31.48
N GLN A 539 -9.79 -11.23 30.60
CA GLN A 539 -10.64 -11.71 29.50
C GLN A 539 -11.95 -12.31 30.00
N GLY A 540 -11.89 -13.07 31.10
CA GLY A 540 -13.06 -13.65 31.76
C GLY A 540 -14.00 -12.59 32.34
N ALA A 541 -13.48 -11.47 32.85
CA ALA A 541 -14.28 -10.33 33.30
C ALA A 541 -14.99 -9.64 32.12
N LEU A 542 -14.27 -9.33 31.03
CA LEU A 542 -14.84 -8.74 29.82
C LEU A 542 -15.95 -9.63 29.22
N TYR A 543 -15.68 -10.93 29.08
CA TYR A 543 -16.65 -11.89 28.55
C TYR A 543 -17.94 -11.92 29.39
N ARG A 544 -17.80 -12.01 30.72
CA ARG A 544 -18.95 -12.05 31.64
C ARG A 544 -19.77 -10.76 31.60
N SER A 545 -19.11 -9.62 31.53
CA SER A 545 -19.77 -8.32 31.55
C SER A 545 -20.56 -8.00 30.27
N PHE A 546 -20.08 -8.47 29.11
CA PHE A 546 -20.57 -7.96 27.82
C PHE A 546 -21.03 -9.03 26.83
N MET A 547 -20.55 -10.27 26.92
CA MET A 547 -20.80 -11.31 25.90
C MET A 547 -21.84 -12.37 26.29
N LEU A 548 -22.22 -12.50 27.57
CA LEU A 548 -23.15 -13.56 28.03
C LEU A 548 -24.52 -13.54 27.33
N ASN A 549 -24.98 -12.36 26.90
CA ASN A 549 -26.26 -12.19 26.21
C ASN A 549 -26.09 -11.89 24.71
N ALA A 550 -24.87 -12.01 24.16
CA ALA A 550 -24.63 -11.78 22.75
C ALA A 550 -25.19 -12.96 21.94
N ALA A 551 -26.08 -12.67 20.99
CA ALA A 551 -26.62 -13.67 20.07
C ALA A 551 -25.71 -13.76 18.84
N GLY A 552 -25.34 -14.99 18.45
CA GLY A 552 -24.59 -15.27 17.23
C GLY A 552 -24.80 -16.72 16.79
N GLU A 553 -24.78 -16.95 15.49
CA GLU A 553 -24.72 -18.31 14.92
C GLU A 553 -23.30 -18.86 15.02
N ASP A 554 -23.15 -20.18 15.14
CA ASP A 554 -21.84 -20.82 15.07
C ASP A 554 -21.16 -20.47 13.74
N ASP A 555 -19.87 -20.13 13.78
CA ASP A 555 -19.01 -19.73 12.65
C ASP A 555 -19.11 -18.27 12.14
N GLN A 556 -19.78 -17.36 12.87
CA GLN A 556 -19.77 -15.91 12.55
C GLN A 556 -19.00 -15.07 13.56
N ILE A 557 -18.32 -14.04 13.06
CA ILE A 557 -17.70 -12.99 13.89
C ILE A 557 -18.81 -12.21 14.61
N ILE A 558 -18.71 -12.15 15.94
CA ILE A 558 -19.65 -11.44 16.79
C ILE A 558 -19.02 -10.12 17.22
N GLU A 559 -19.77 -9.06 17.03
CA GLU A 559 -19.36 -7.68 17.22
C GLU A 559 -20.35 -6.98 18.16
N GLN A 560 -19.95 -6.75 19.41
CA GLN A 560 -20.84 -6.28 20.48
C GLN A 560 -20.39 -4.93 21.04
N VAL A 561 -21.23 -3.91 20.92
CA VAL A 561 -21.01 -2.60 21.56
C VAL A 561 -21.01 -2.78 23.08
N VAL A 562 -20.04 -2.15 23.72
CA VAL A 562 -19.82 -2.15 25.17
C VAL A 562 -20.40 -0.87 25.78
N ASP A 563 -20.90 -0.98 27.00
CA ASP A 563 -21.37 0.15 27.81
C ASP A 563 -20.17 0.87 28.45
N ASN A 564 -20.04 2.18 28.21
CA ASN A 564 -18.87 2.96 28.61
C ASN A 564 -18.69 2.99 30.14
N ASP A 565 -19.76 3.20 30.91
CA ASP A 565 -19.71 3.24 32.38
C ASP A 565 -19.22 1.91 32.97
N ARG A 566 -19.76 0.79 32.48
CA ARG A 566 -19.33 -0.54 32.92
C ARG A 566 -17.91 -0.87 32.50
N LEU A 567 -17.48 -0.43 31.31
CA LEU A 567 -16.10 -0.63 30.87
C LEU A 567 -15.14 0.20 31.70
N TYR A 568 -15.46 1.46 31.98
CA TYR A 568 -14.67 2.33 32.83
C TYR A 568 -14.48 1.72 34.22
N ALA A 569 -15.55 1.21 34.84
CA ALA A 569 -15.47 0.52 36.12
C ALA A 569 -14.62 -0.77 36.10
N LEU A 570 -14.53 -1.45 34.95
CA LEU A 570 -13.71 -2.66 34.78
C LEU A 570 -12.22 -2.31 34.57
N LEU A 571 -11.95 -1.19 33.87
CA LEU A 571 -10.62 -0.67 33.59
C LEU A 571 -10.08 0.25 34.70
N ASP A 572 -10.84 0.46 35.78
CA ASP A 572 -10.40 1.25 36.93
C ASP A 572 -9.16 0.59 37.57
N ALA A 573 -8.06 1.34 37.65
CA ALA A 573 -6.79 0.89 38.21
C ALA A 573 -6.90 0.48 39.70
N SER A 574 -7.93 0.95 40.41
CA SER A 574 -8.23 0.52 41.79
C SER A 574 -9.01 -0.80 41.87
N GLY A 575 -9.51 -1.30 40.73
CA GLY A 575 -10.23 -2.57 40.63
C GLY A 575 -9.30 -3.78 40.75
N PRO A 576 -9.77 -4.89 41.38
CA PRO A 576 -8.91 -6.04 41.67
C PRO A 576 -8.36 -6.75 40.42
N VAL A 577 -9.10 -6.71 39.31
CA VAL A 577 -8.68 -7.34 38.05
C VAL A 577 -7.57 -6.54 37.39
N MET A 578 -7.75 -5.22 37.25
CA MET A 578 -6.76 -4.36 36.61
C MET A 578 -5.50 -4.22 37.48
N MET A 579 -5.67 -4.04 38.80
CA MET A 579 -4.56 -3.99 39.74
C MET A 579 -3.67 -5.25 39.68
N ASN A 580 -4.27 -6.45 39.59
CA ASN A 580 -3.51 -7.69 39.46
C ASN A 580 -2.76 -7.77 38.13
N LEU A 581 -3.38 -7.31 37.04
CA LEU A 581 -2.77 -7.28 35.71
C LEU A 581 -1.57 -6.32 35.65
N GLU A 582 -1.76 -5.06 36.09
CA GLU A 582 -0.70 -4.05 36.14
C GLU A 582 0.46 -4.49 37.04
N GLN A 583 0.17 -5.07 38.22
CA GLN A 583 1.19 -5.57 39.14
C GLN A 583 2.00 -6.74 38.56
N SER A 584 1.33 -7.67 37.88
CA SER A 584 2.00 -8.81 37.26
C SER A 584 2.93 -8.34 36.13
N LEU A 585 2.45 -7.40 35.29
CA LEU A 585 3.26 -6.82 34.21
C LEU A 585 4.45 -6.01 34.76
N ALA A 586 4.23 -5.20 35.80
CA ALA A 586 5.28 -4.42 36.45
C ALA A 586 6.37 -5.31 37.06
N SER A 587 6.01 -6.47 37.64
CA SER A 587 6.97 -7.45 38.17
C SER A 587 7.86 -8.04 37.07
N VAL A 588 7.27 -8.47 35.96
CA VAL A 588 8.03 -8.94 34.77
C VAL A 588 9.00 -7.85 34.29
N GLN A 589 8.52 -6.61 34.18
CA GLN A 589 9.34 -5.49 33.72
C GLN A 589 10.48 -5.17 34.68
N LEU A 590 10.25 -5.24 35.99
CA LEU A 590 11.26 -5.02 37.02
C LEU A 590 12.39 -6.06 36.93
N HIS A 591 12.06 -7.36 36.94
CA HIS A 591 13.07 -8.41 36.90
C HIS A 591 13.79 -8.50 35.55
N PHE A 592 13.09 -8.22 34.44
CA PHE A 592 13.76 -8.11 33.16
C PHE A 592 14.73 -6.91 33.11
N SER A 593 14.35 -5.76 33.67
CA SER A 593 15.23 -4.59 33.73
C SER A 593 16.50 -4.87 34.56
N ALA A 594 16.38 -5.67 35.63
CA ALA A 594 17.53 -6.13 36.39
C ALA A 594 18.47 -7.03 35.55
N LEU A 595 17.90 -7.96 34.77
CA LEU A 595 18.66 -8.79 33.83
C LEU A 595 19.33 -7.94 32.74
N ASP A 596 18.61 -6.97 32.17
CA ASP A 596 19.13 -6.08 31.14
C ASP A 596 20.29 -5.21 31.67
N HIS A 597 20.18 -4.69 32.89
CA HIS A 597 21.28 -4.00 33.55
C HIS A 597 22.50 -4.89 33.79
N LEU A 598 22.30 -6.12 34.27
CA LEU A 598 23.39 -7.09 34.44
C LEU A 598 24.05 -7.42 33.11
N PHE A 599 23.25 -7.60 32.06
CA PHE A 599 23.70 -7.86 30.70
C PHE A 599 24.53 -6.68 30.16
N ALA A 600 24.01 -5.45 30.26
CA ALA A 600 24.68 -4.23 29.79
C ALA A 600 26.00 -3.96 30.53
N SER A 601 26.08 -4.26 31.83
CA SER A 601 27.30 -4.06 32.64
C SER A 601 28.50 -4.90 32.20
N ARG A 602 28.27 -5.91 31.34
CA ARG A 602 29.30 -6.84 30.83
C ARG A 602 29.24 -6.97 29.30
N SER A 603 29.05 -5.86 28.61
CA SER A 603 28.81 -5.82 27.16
C SER A 603 29.81 -6.61 26.30
N ASP A 604 31.07 -6.78 26.74
CA ASP A 604 32.10 -7.53 26.01
C ASP A 604 32.08 -9.06 26.22
N SER A 605 31.32 -9.58 27.20
CA SER A 605 31.33 -11.01 27.54
C SER A 605 30.27 -11.86 26.84
N TRP A 606 29.34 -11.25 26.09
CA TRP A 606 28.16 -11.93 25.55
C TRP A 606 28.29 -12.30 24.09
N LEU A 607 27.79 -13.47 23.71
CA LEU A 607 27.71 -13.88 22.32
C LEU A 607 26.64 -13.05 21.58
N THR A 608 26.77 -12.97 20.26
CA THR A 608 25.74 -12.32 19.43
C THR A 608 24.37 -12.98 19.61
N SER A 609 24.34 -14.31 19.82
CA SER A 609 23.11 -15.06 20.13
C SER A 609 22.46 -14.66 21.45
N ASP A 610 23.24 -14.31 22.46
CA ASP A 610 22.70 -13.97 23.79
C ASP A 610 22.03 -12.59 23.74
N ARG A 611 22.65 -11.67 22.99
CA ARG A 611 22.06 -10.35 22.68
C ARG A 611 20.74 -10.47 21.93
N TYR A 612 20.59 -11.50 21.09
CA TYR A 612 19.33 -11.76 20.41
C TYR A 612 18.23 -12.11 21.39
N LEU A 613 18.48 -13.06 22.30
CA LEU A 613 17.49 -13.52 23.27
C LEU A 613 17.02 -12.37 24.16
N MET A 614 17.96 -11.53 24.61
CA MET A 614 17.64 -10.29 25.33
C MET A 614 16.78 -9.34 24.49
N SER A 615 17.15 -9.11 23.23
CA SER A 615 16.37 -8.26 22.32
C SER A 615 15.00 -8.84 22.00
N GLN A 616 14.87 -10.16 21.86
CA GLN A 616 13.63 -10.86 21.58
C GLN A 616 12.70 -10.75 22.78
N PHE A 617 13.21 -10.99 24.00
CA PHE A 617 12.47 -10.78 25.23
C PHE A 617 11.99 -9.33 25.36
N ALA A 618 12.89 -8.35 25.19
CA ALA A 618 12.54 -6.93 25.23
C ALA A 618 11.44 -6.57 24.22
N THR A 619 11.48 -7.15 23.02
CA THR A 619 10.49 -6.91 21.96
C THR A 619 9.11 -7.46 22.33
N GLN A 620 9.04 -8.68 22.88
CA GLN A 620 7.76 -9.25 23.32
C GLN A 620 7.21 -8.54 24.56
N LEU A 621 8.06 -8.16 25.52
CA LEU A 621 7.66 -7.35 26.67
C LEU A 621 7.13 -5.98 26.23
N ALA A 622 7.77 -5.34 25.24
CA ALA A 622 7.28 -4.08 24.68
C ALA A 622 5.89 -4.23 24.02
N ALA A 623 5.55 -5.40 23.47
CA ALA A 623 4.22 -5.66 22.93
C ALA A 623 3.15 -5.72 24.04
N LEU A 624 3.49 -6.28 25.21
CA LEU A 624 2.61 -6.31 26.38
C LEU A 624 2.43 -4.91 26.98
N ASN A 625 3.54 -4.18 27.17
CA ASN A 625 3.50 -2.79 27.65
C ASN A 625 2.71 -1.88 26.70
N GLY A 626 2.84 -2.08 25.38
CA GLY A 626 2.06 -1.33 24.41
C GLY A 626 0.55 -1.58 24.55
N ALA A 627 0.12 -2.78 24.94
CA ALA A 627 -1.30 -3.03 25.19
C ALA A 627 -1.79 -2.40 26.50
N ASP A 628 -0.96 -2.36 27.53
CA ASP A 628 -1.22 -1.63 28.77
C ASP A 628 -1.38 -0.11 28.52
N GLU A 629 -0.49 0.47 27.71
CA GLU A 629 -0.61 1.86 27.26
C GLU A 629 -1.96 2.12 26.54
N VAL A 630 -2.38 1.21 25.65
CA VAL A 630 -3.69 1.30 24.97
C VAL A 630 -4.85 1.24 25.97
N LEU A 631 -4.78 0.38 26.99
CA LEU A 631 -5.82 0.32 28.02
C LEU A 631 -5.89 1.62 28.83
N HIS A 632 -4.76 2.23 29.17
CA HIS A 632 -4.74 3.55 29.79
C HIS A 632 -5.29 4.65 28.88
N GLU A 633 -4.99 4.60 27.57
CA GLU A 633 -5.61 5.51 26.59
C GLU A 633 -7.13 5.32 26.52
N PHE A 634 -7.63 4.09 26.65
CA PHE A 634 -9.06 3.81 26.74
C PHE A 634 -9.69 4.43 27.98
N VAL A 635 -9.06 4.32 29.14
CA VAL A 635 -9.51 4.97 30.39
C VAL A 635 -9.54 6.48 30.22
N SER A 636 -8.49 7.07 29.66
CA SER A 636 -8.44 8.52 29.39
C SER A 636 -9.53 8.98 28.43
N ALA A 637 -9.84 8.18 27.40
CA ALA A 637 -10.91 8.49 26.45
C ALA A 637 -12.30 8.41 27.10
N LEU A 638 -12.51 7.44 27.99
CA LEU A 638 -13.74 7.30 28.76
C LEU A 638 -13.92 8.45 29.76
N ASP A 639 -12.86 8.89 30.44
CA ASP A 639 -12.92 9.99 31.42
C ASP A 639 -13.12 11.37 30.78
N GLN A 640 -12.38 11.67 29.69
CA GLN A 640 -12.39 13.00 29.06
C GLN A 640 -13.49 13.19 28.01
N HIS A 641 -13.95 12.09 27.39
CA HIS A 641 -14.76 12.14 26.17
C HIS A 641 -15.88 11.09 26.15
N ASP A 642 -16.52 10.79 27.30
CA ASP A 642 -17.53 9.73 27.41
C ASP A 642 -18.61 9.77 26.30
N GLU A 643 -19.24 10.94 26.06
CA GLU A 643 -20.26 11.07 25.00
C GLU A 643 -19.73 10.87 23.57
N ALA A 644 -18.43 11.00 23.37
CA ALA A 644 -17.77 10.94 22.07
C ALA A 644 -16.89 9.70 21.92
N ALA A 645 -16.89 8.76 22.86
CA ALA A 645 -16.14 7.50 22.78
C ALA A 645 -17.06 6.31 22.50
N VAL A 646 -16.55 5.32 21.76
CA VAL A 646 -17.22 4.02 21.57
C VAL A 646 -16.23 2.90 21.79
N PHE A 647 -16.72 1.86 22.44
CA PHE A 647 -16.00 0.61 22.64
C PHE A 647 -16.84 -0.58 22.20
N TRP A 648 -16.18 -1.62 21.71
CA TRP A 648 -16.82 -2.86 21.32
C TRP A 648 -15.88 -4.04 21.48
N LEU A 649 -16.46 -5.22 21.66
CA LEU A 649 -15.76 -6.50 21.66
C LEU A 649 -16.02 -7.22 20.34
N THR A 650 -14.98 -7.84 19.82
CA THR A 650 -15.04 -8.76 18.67
C THR A 650 -14.58 -10.14 19.10
N VAL A 651 -15.32 -11.20 18.73
CA VAL A 651 -14.93 -12.60 18.98
C VAL A 651 -15.27 -13.44 17.73
N GLN A 652 -14.41 -14.38 17.33
CA GLN A 652 -14.66 -15.22 16.15
C GLN A 652 -15.72 -16.30 16.40
N GLN A 653 -15.75 -16.87 17.61
CA GLN A 653 -16.74 -17.86 18.04
C GLN A 653 -17.16 -17.58 19.48
N LEU A 654 -18.44 -17.75 19.81
CA LEU A 654 -19.01 -17.46 21.15
C LEU A 654 -18.25 -18.15 22.29
N HIS A 655 -17.62 -19.30 22.03
CA HIS A 655 -16.89 -20.07 23.03
C HIS A 655 -15.37 -19.84 23.03
N GLU A 656 -14.82 -19.15 22.03
CA GLU A 656 -13.38 -19.01 21.84
C GLU A 656 -12.87 -17.64 22.34
N ARG A 657 -12.75 -17.53 23.67
CA ARG A 657 -12.30 -16.29 24.36
C ARG A 657 -10.91 -15.82 23.94
N SER A 658 -10.05 -16.75 23.52
CA SER A 658 -8.69 -16.46 23.04
C SER A 658 -8.66 -15.56 21.80
N THR A 659 -9.73 -15.55 20.99
CA THR A 659 -9.85 -14.72 19.78
C THR A 659 -10.39 -13.32 20.06
N MET A 660 -10.69 -12.99 21.32
CA MET A 660 -11.29 -11.74 21.71
C MET A 660 -10.42 -10.54 21.32
N LYS A 661 -11.07 -9.45 20.91
CA LYS A 661 -10.45 -8.14 20.73
C LYS A 661 -11.30 -7.08 21.40
N LEU A 662 -10.67 -6.20 22.17
CA LEU A 662 -11.30 -4.99 22.68
C LEU A 662 -10.86 -3.82 21.81
N SER A 663 -11.81 -3.17 21.15
CA SER A 663 -11.55 -2.04 20.27
C SER A 663 -12.33 -0.82 20.74
N GLY A 664 -11.74 0.36 20.57
CA GLY A 664 -12.47 1.59 20.84
C GLY A 664 -11.64 2.85 20.74
N GLY A 665 -12.28 3.98 21.00
CA GLY A 665 -11.71 5.32 20.89
C GLY A 665 -12.76 6.33 20.43
N LEU A 666 -12.30 7.42 19.81
CA LEU A 666 -13.18 8.51 19.40
C LEU A 666 -14.20 8.12 18.31
N LEU A 667 -15.45 8.56 18.50
CA LEU A 667 -16.57 8.44 17.57
C LEU A 667 -16.61 9.57 16.54
N ASN A 668 -16.26 10.78 16.98
CA ASN A 668 -16.24 11.97 16.15
C ASN A 668 -14.95 12.75 16.45
N ALA A 669 -14.43 13.46 15.46
CA ALA A 669 -13.23 14.27 15.60
C ALA A 669 -13.52 15.65 16.20
N SER A 670 -14.72 15.86 16.78
CA SER A 670 -15.13 17.19 17.23
C SER A 670 -14.23 17.67 18.36
N HIS A 671 -13.85 18.93 18.32
CA HIS A 671 -12.91 19.60 19.22
C HIS A 671 -11.45 19.12 19.15
N TYR A 672 -11.20 17.87 18.73
CA TYR A 672 -9.86 17.30 18.63
C TYR A 672 -8.93 18.15 17.76
N LEU A 673 -9.37 18.56 16.57
CA LEU A 673 -8.52 19.36 15.68
C LEU A 673 -8.27 20.75 16.26
N SER A 674 -9.30 21.37 16.85
CA SER A 674 -9.16 22.70 17.46
C SER A 674 -8.29 22.75 18.71
N GLU A 675 -8.21 21.65 19.46
CA GLU A 675 -7.47 21.58 20.74
C GLU A 675 -6.08 20.96 20.58
N GLN A 676 -5.95 19.92 19.74
CA GLN A 676 -4.73 19.11 19.65
C GLN A 676 -3.91 19.37 18.38
N VAL A 677 -4.49 20.00 17.35
CA VAL A 677 -3.78 20.21 16.07
C VAL A 677 -3.58 21.69 15.76
N TYR A 678 -4.66 22.46 15.60
CA TYR A 678 -4.61 23.85 15.15
C TYR A 678 -3.78 24.82 16.02
N PRO A 679 -3.66 24.65 17.35
CA PRO A 679 -2.87 25.58 18.16
C PRO A 679 -1.40 25.72 17.73
N PHE A 680 -0.84 24.65 17.15
CA PHE A 680 0.56 24.56 16.74
C PHE A 680 0.85 25.23 15.38
N PHE A 681 -0.18 25.66 14.64
CA PHE A 681 -0.03 26.18 13.27
C PHE A 681 -0.60 27.59 13.10
N GLN A 682 -0.22 28.25 12.00
CA GLN A 682 -0.99 29.35 11.44
C GLN A 682 -2.36 28.83 10.92
N PRO A 683 -3.36 29.70 10.72
CA PRO A 683 -4.67 29.26 10.24
C PRO A 683 -4.57 28.42 8.96
N ALA A 684 -5.09 27.20 9.04
CA ALA A 684 -4.84 26.15 8.06
C ALA A 684 -5.47 26.41 6.68
N LEU A 685 -4.82 25.92 5.64
CA LEU A 685 -5.34 25.84 4.27
C LEU A 685 -5.86 24.43 4.01
N PHE A 686 -7.15 24.30 3.75
CA PHE A 686 -7.78 23.03 3.37
C PHE A 686 -8.03 23.01 1.86
N VAL A 687 -7.60 21.95 1.19
CA VAL A 687 -7.74 21.79 -0.26
C VAL A 687 -8.41 20.44 -0.57
N GLY A 688 -9.28 20.39 -1.56
CA GLY A 688 -9.90 19.15 -2.02
C GLY A 688 -10.65 19.30 -3.33
N ALA A 689 -10.91 18.17 -4.01
CA ALA A 689 -11.64 18.17 -5.29
C ALA A 689 -13.15 18.37 -5.13
N THR A 690 -13.69 17.73 -4.10
CA THR A 690 -15.12 17.71 -3.78
C THR A 690 -15.19 17.80 -2.27
N LEU A 691 -15.47 18.98 -1.74
CA LEU A 691 -15.49 19.28 -0.32
C LEU A 691 -16.92 19.57 0.17
N PHE A 692 -17.75 20.19 -0.67
CA PHE A 692 -19.09 20.60 -0.27
C PHE A 692 -20.17 19.82 -1.04
N THR A 693 -21.16 19.31 -0.29
CA THR A 693 -22.37 18.72 -0.86
C THR A 693 -23.39 19.77 -1.28
N SER A 694 -23.40 20.92 -0.60
CA SER A 694 -24.19 22.10 -0.95
C SER A 694 -23.65 23.34 -0.25
N LYS A 695 -24.01 24.54 -0.74
CA LYS A 695 -23.65 25.82 -0.10
C LYS A 695 -24.20 25.99 1.32
N ARG A 696 -25.19 25.19 1.72
CA ARG A 696 -25.82 25.25 3.06
C ARG A 696 -25.32 24.15 4.00
N SER A 697 -24.57 23.18 3.48
CA SER A 697 -24.11 22.04 4.27
C SER A 697 -23.14 22.51 5.36
N ASN A 698 -23.40 22.12 6.61
CA ASN A 698 -22.47 22.34 7.73
C ASN A 698 -21.52 21.14 7.95
N TYR A 699 -21.71 20.06 7.19
CA TYR A 699 -21.04 18.78 7.41
C TYR A 699 -19.51 18.91 7.39
N LEU A 700 -18.94 19.53 6.36
CA LEU A 700 -17.49 19.68 6.25
C LEU A 700 -16.90 20.51 7.39
N TYR A 701 -17.56 21.60 7.76
CA TYR A 701 -17.09 22.47 8.85
C TYR A 701 -17.04 21.71 10.18
N GLN A 702 -18.05 20.88 10.46
CA GLN A 702 -18.06 20.01 11.64
C GLN A 702 -16.96 18.94 11.59
N GLN A 703 -16.70 18.34 10.42
CA GLN A 703 -15.61 17.35 10.27
C GLN A 703 -14.21 17.97 10.45
N LEU A 704 -14.08 19.29 10.26
CA LEU A 704 -12.81 20.00 10.35
C LEU A 704 -12.70 20.87 11.61
N ASP A 705 -13.63 20.81 12.58
CA ASP A 705 -13.68 21.73 13.73
C ASP A 705 -13.60 23.21 13.36
N LEU A 706 -14.30 23.59 12.30
CA LEU A 706 -14.31 24.95 11.80
C LEU A 706 -15.64 25.64 12.10
N ASN A 707 -15.55 26.90 12.53
CA ASN A 707 -16.70 27.78 12.54
C ASN A 707 -16.91 28.38 11.14
N ARG A 708 -18.07 28.13 10.54
CA ARG A 708 -18.45 28.64 9.21
C ARG A 708 -18.28 30.16 9.06
N ASP A 709 -18.56 30.93 10.11
CA ASP A 709 -18.48 32.40 10.06
C ASP A 709 -17.03 32.91 10.15
N ASN A 710 -16.10 32.03 10.55
CA ASN A 710 -14.69 32.33 10.71
C ASN A 710 -13.79 31.59 9.69
N VAL A 711 -14.31 31.30 8.49
CA VAL A 711 -13.55 30.62 7.43
C VAL A 711 -13.75 31.30 6.09
N LYS A 712 -12.68 31.40 5.30
CA LYS A 712 -12.74 31.90 3.93
C LYS A 712 -12.86 30.74 2.95
N VAL A 713 -13.88 30.74 2.10
CA VAL A 713 -14.10 29.67 1.11
C VAL A 713 -13.93 30.18 -0.31
N LYS A 714 -13.23 29.41 -1.15
CA LYS A 714 -13.12 29.65 -2.61
C LYS A 714 -13.43 28.38 -3.37
N HIS A 715 -14.25 28.52 -4.42
CA HIS A 715 -14.59 27.44 -5.35
C HIS A 715 -13.99 27.75 -6.72
N PHE A 716 -13.30 26.77 -7.29
CA PHE A 716 -12.74 26.83 -8.64
C PHE A 716 -13.40 25.75 -9.49
N LYS A 717 -14.06 26.17 -10.58
CA LYS A 717 -14.75 25.26 -11.49
C LYS A 717 -13.77 24.28 -12.15
N SER A 718 -14.23 23.05 -12.35
CA SER A 718 -13.52 22.05 -13.15
C SER A 718 -13.32 22.57 -14.58
N PRO A 719 -12.16 22.30 -15.20
CA PRO A 719 -11.92 22.65 -16.61
C PRO A 719 -12.66 21.72 -17.59
N PHE A 720 -13.22 20.59 -17.14
CA PHE A 720 -13.77 19.56 -18.02
C PHE A 720 -15.20 19.83 -18.50
N ASN A 721 -15.51 19.36 -19.71
CA ASN A 721 -16.82 19.53 -20.35
C ASN A 721 -17.77 18.37 -20.06
N TYR A 722 -18.34 18.34 -18.85
CA TYR A 722 -19.32 17.32 -18.45
C TYR A 722 -20.60 17.31 -19.31
N GLN A 723 -20.93 18.43 -19.97
CA GLN A 723 -22.13 18.50 -20.81
C GLN A 723 -22.02 17.63 -22.07
N GLN A 724 -20.83 17.54 -22.66
CA GLN A 724 -20.60 16.77 -23.88
C GLN A 724 -20.00 15.40 -23.57
N ASN A 725 -19.03 15.34 -22.66
CA ASN A 725 -18.18 14.16 -22.47
C ASN A 725 -18.70 13.21 -21.38
N SER A 726 -19.79 13.52 -20.67
CA SER A 726 -20.35 12.57 -19.70
C SER A 726 -21.87 12.50 -19.66
N ARG A 727 -22.40 11.38 -19.16
CA ARG A 727 -23.83 11.14 -18.94
C ARG A 727 -24.08 10.39 -17.64
N LEU A 728 -25.19 10.70 -16.96
CA LEU A 728 -25.70 9.92 -15.84
C LEU A 728 -27.06 9.32 -16.22
N LEU A 729 -27.15 8.00 -16.19
CA LEU A 729 -28.37 7.24 -16.50
C LEU A 729 -28.85 6.50 -15.26
N ILE A 730 -30.16 6.55 -14.99
CA ILE A 730 -30.78 5.95 -13.80
C ILE A 730 -31.84 4.94 -14.25
N ALA A 731 -31.72 3.69 -13.82
CA ALA A 731 -32.70 2.64 -14.09
C ALA A 731 -33.88 2.74 -13.10
N LYS A 732 -35.06 3.13 -13.61
CA LYS A 732 -36.28 3.35 -12.80
C LYS A 732 -37.01 2.08 -12.40
N ASP A 733 -36.86 1.02 -13.19
CA ASP A 733 -37.47 -0.30 -13.01
C ASP A 733 -36.55 -1.28 -12.28
N ALA A 734 -35.41 -0.79 -11.75
CA ALA A 734 -34.53 -1.60 -10.92
C ALA A 734 -35.24 -2.02 -9.61
N PRO A 735 -35.08 -3.29 -9.16
CA PRO A 735 -35.69 -3.79 -7.94
C PRO A 735 -35.27 -2.98 -6.72
N MET A 736 -36.24 -2.62 -5.87
CA MET A 736 -35.94 -1.89 -4.64
C MET A 736 -35.17 -2.79 -3.66
N PRO A 737 -34.09 -2.30 -3.03
CA PRO A 737 -33.27 -3.10 -2.12
C PRO A 737 -33.99 -3.71 -0.91
N ALA A 738 -35.14 -3.16 -0.51
CA ALA A 738 -35.92 -3.64 0.64
C ALA A 738 -37.08 -4.58 0.28
N ASP A 739 -37.50 -4.60 -0.99
CA ASP A 739 -38.73 -5.28 -1.44
C ASP A 739 -38.44 -6.54 -2.28
N ALA A 740 -37.18 -6.78 -2.68
CA ALA A 740 -36.79 -7.92 -3.50
C ALA A 740 -36.31 -9.10 -2.66
N ASP A 741 -36.73 -10.31 -3.02
CA ASP A 741 -35.99 -11.52 -2.64
C ASP A 741 -34.54 -11.34 -3.11
N ASN A 742 -33.58 -11.65 -2.24
CA ASN A 742 -32.16 -11.46 -2.52
C ASN A 742 -31.78 -12.16 -3.83
N GLY A 743 -32.41 -13.31 -4.14
CA GLY A 743 -32.22 -14.02 -5.41
C GLY A 743 -32.62 -13.23 -6.66
N ASP A 744 -33.78 -12.56 -6.65
CA ASP A 744 -34.27 -11.79 -7.79
C ASP A 744 -33.45 -10.50 -8.00
N TYR A 745 -33.03 -9.87 -6.92
CA TYR A 745 -32.15 -8.71 -6.98
C TYR A 745 -30.80 -9.05 -7.62
N ILE A 746 -30.16 -10.15 -7.19
CA ILE A 746 -28.90 -10.62 -7.78
C ILE A 746 -29.09 -10.98 -9.25
N ARG A 747 -30.18 -11.68 -9.61
CA ARG A 747 -30.48 -12.03 -11.00
C ARG A 747 -30.60 -10.78 -11.88
N TYR A 748 -31.33 -9.76 -11.42
CA TYR A 748 -31.46 -8.48 -12.13
C TYR A 748 -30.09 -7.81 -12.34
N LEU A 749 -29.26 -7.74 -11.29
CA LEU A 749 -27.92 -7.13 -11.39
C LEU A 749 -27.06 -7.89 -12.40
N SER A 750 -26.97 -9.21 -12.29
CA SER A 750 -26.16 -10.03 -13.20
C SER A 750 -26.59 -9.88 -14.65
N GLN A 751 -27.90 -9.93 -14.93
CA GLN A 751 -28.43 -9.75 -16.29
C GLN A 751 -28.15 -8.35 -16.83
N THR A 752 -28.34 -7.32 -16.02
CA THR A 752 -28.13 -5.93 -16.44
C THR A 752 -26.66 -5.62 -16.68
N ILE A 753 -25.78 -6.06 -15.77
CA ILE A 753 -24.32 -5.92 -15.90
C ILE A 753 -23.83 -6.70 -17.12
N TYR A 754 -24.30 -7.94 -17.32
CA TYR A 754 -23.99 -8.72 -18.52
C TYR A 754 -24.35 -7.96 -19.79
N ARG A 755 -25.57 -7.44 -19.91
CA ARG A 755 -26.00 -6.70 -21.10
C ARG A 755 -25.19 -5.43 -21.33
N LEU A 756 -24.93 -4.64 -20.29
CA LEU A 756 -24.10 -3.44 -20.40
C LEU A 756 -22.67 -3.80 -20.86
N ALA A 757 -22.05 -4.81 -20.25
CA ALA A 757 -20.68 -5.20 -20.54
C ALA A 757 -20.51 -5.98 -21.86
N ASN A 758 -21.54 -6.68 -22.33
CA ASN A 758 -21.53 -7.38 -23.62
C ASN A 758 -21.77 -6.41 -24.78
N GLU A 759 -22.68 -5.45 -24.62
CA GLU A 759 -23.01 -4.48 -25.66
C GLU A 759 -22.04 -3.30 -25.77
N THR A 760 -21.16 -3.13 -24.77
CA THR A 760 -20.11 -2.10 -24.75
C THR A 760 -18.75 -2.76 -24.59
N GLN A 761 -17.74 -2.36 -25.37
CA GLN A 761 -16.39 -2.95 -25.32
C GLN A 761 -15.41 -1.88 -24.79
N CYS A 762 -15.58 -1.52 -23.51
CA CYS A 762 -14.91 -0.39 -22.87
C CYS A 762 -14.56 -0.68 -21.41
N GLN A 763 -13.55 0.00 -20.84
CA GLN A 763 -13.18 -0.22 -19.43
C GLN A 763 -14.34 0.10 -18.48
N THR A 764 -14.78 -0.92 -17.73
CA THR A 764 -16.01 -0.87 -16.93
C THR A 764 -15.72 -1.17 -15.46
N MET A 765 -16.16 -0.29 -14.57
CA MET A 765 -16.10 -0.51 -13.13
C MET A 765 -17.51 -0.59 -12.55
N VAL A 766 -17.76 -1.64 -11.77
CA VAL A 766 -19.03 -1.91 -11.10
C VAL A 766 -18.83 -1.81 -9.60
N LEU A 767 -19.55 -0.89 -8.97
CA LEU A 767 -19.48 -0.60 -7.54
C LEU A 767 -20.66 -1.22 -6.79
N PHE A 768 -20.31 -2.08 -5.83
CA PHE A 768 -21.21 -2.78 -4.93
C PHE A 768 -21.09 -2.25 -3.50
N ASN A 769 -22.09 -2.55 -2.67
CA ASN A 769 -22.08 -2.26 -1.23
C ASN A 769 -21.60 -3.45 -0.37
N SER A 770 -21.52 -4.67 -0.92
CA SER A 770 -21.13 -5.88 -0.20
C SER A 770 -20.28 -6.81 -1.06
N LEU A 771 -19.27 -7.46 -0.46
CA LEU A 771 -18.45 -8.49 -1.10
C LEU A 771 -19.25 -9.75 -1.41
N VAL A 772 -20.25 -10.09 -0.59
CA VAL A 772 -21.14 -11.23 -0.84
C VAL A 772 -21.91 -11.03 -2.14
N THR A 773 -22.41 -9.81 -2.39
CA THR A 773 -23.08 -9.46 -3.65
C THR A 773 -22.12 -9.54 -4.85
N VAL A 774 -20.86 -9.12 -4.67
CA VAL A 774 -19.82 -9.26 -5.71
C VAL A 774 -19.65 -10.74 -6.08
N GLU A 775 -19.55 -11.62 -5.08
CA GLU A 775 -19.36 -13.05 -5.28
C GLU A 775 -20.53 -13.74 -5.97
N GLN A 776 -21.75 -13.41 -5.55
CA GLN A 776 -22.97 -13.95 -6.13
C GLN A 776 -23.14 -13.51 -7.60
N VAL A 777 -22.90 -12.23 -7.89
CA VAL A 777 -22.96 -11.71 -9.27
C VAL A 777 -21.83 -12.29 -10.12
N TYR A 778 -20.60 -12.35 -9.60
CA TYR A 778 -19.46 -12.96 -10.30
C TYR A 778 -19.75 -14.42 -10.69
N SER A 779 -20.33 -15.20 -9.78
CA SER A 779 -20.68 -16.60 -10.02
C SER A 779 -21.72 -16.74 -11.14
N GLN A 780 -22.70 -15.84 -11.22
CA GLN A 780 -23.69 -15.82 -12.30
C GLN A 780 -23.11 -15.31 -13.63
N LEU A 781 -22.20 -14.34 -13.60
CA LEU A 781 -21.51 -13.90 -14.83
C LEU A 781 -20.60 -14.99 -15.38
N ARG A 782 -20.01 -15.83 -14.52
CA ARG A 782 -19.13 -16.94 -14.90
C ARG A 782 -19.84 -18.03 -15.71
N SER A 783 -21.16 -18.14 -15.62
CA SER A 783 -21.96 -19.06 -16.45
C SER A 783 -22.40 -18.45 -17.79
N THR A 784 -21.97 -17.23 -18.11
CA THR A 784 -22.24 -16.56 -19.39
C THR A 784 -21.01 -16.57 -20.30
N ASP A 785 -21.19 -16.23 -21.57
CA ASP A 785 -20.11 -16.06 -22.54
C ASP A 785 -19.26 -14.79 -22.33
N LEU A 786 -19.59 -13.94 -21.35
CA LEU A 786 -18.88 -12.70 -21.07
C LEU A 786 -17.40 -12.94 -20.70
N PHE A 787 -17.10 -14.05 -20.02
CA PHE A 787 -15.72 -14.44 -19.68
C PHE A 787 -14.88 -14.82 -20.91
N ASN A 788 -15.54 -15.10 -22.04
CA ASN A 788 -14.87 -15.31 -23.32
C ASN A 788 -14.67 -14.01 -24.09
N GLN A 789 -15.15 -12.86 -23.59
CA GLN A 789 -15.10 -11.59 -24.31
C GLN A 789 -14.39 -10.49 -23.52
N ARG A 790 -14.36 -10.59 -22.19
CA ARG A 790 -13.96 -9.52 -21.27
C ARG A 790 -13.11 -10.09 -20.14
N ASP A 791 -12.09 -9.35 -19.72
CA ASP A 791 -11.35 -9.64 -18.50
C ASP A 791 -12.17 -9.25 -17.26
N ILE A 792 -12.72 -10.24 -16.56
CA ILE A 792 -13.53 -10.01 -15.35
C ILE A 792 -12.67 -10.08 -14.08
N LEU A 793 -12.56 -8.96 -13.39
CA LEU A 793 -11.78 -8.77 -12.18
C LEU A 793 -12.74 -8.58 -10.99
N ALA A 794 -12.72 -9.47 -10.00
CA ALA A 794 -13.60 -9.41 -8.83
C ALA A 794 -12.83 -9.40 -7.50
N GLN A 795 -13.15 -8.42 -6.65
CA GLN A 795 -12.59 -8.27 -5.31
C GLN A 795 -12.92 -9.46 -4.42
N GLY A 796 -11.89 -10.00 -3.76
CA GLY A 796 -12.02 -11.16 -2.86
C GLY A 796 -11.99 -12.51 -3.56
N ILE A 797 -12.01 -12.53 -4.90
CA ILE A 797 -12.03 -13.76 -5.70
C ILE A 797 -10.79 -13.87 -6.57
N THR A 798 -10.58 -12.89 -7.46
CA THR A 798 -9.47 -12.87 -8.43
C THR A 798 -8.22 -12.16 -7.91
N GLY A 799 -8.37 -11.41 -6.81
CA GLY A 799 -7.29 -10.67 -6.18
C GLY A 799 -7.75 -9.73 -5.07
N ASN A 800 -6.77 -9.18 -4.36
CA ASN A 800 -6.98 -8.07 -3.45
C ASN A 800 -7.09 -6.74 -4.22
N ARG A 801 -7.52 -5.68 -3.54
CA ARG A 801 -7.78 -4.36 -4.14
C ARG A 801 -6.62 -3.84 -5.00
N GLU A 802 -5.39 -3.88 -4.47
CA GLU A 802 -4.20 -3.35 -5.14
C GLU A 802 -3.89 -4.10 -6.44
N LYS A 803 -3.89 -5.44 -6.37
CA LYS A 803 -3.66 -6.30 -7.54
C LYS A 803 -4.71 -6.02 -8.62
N LEU A 804 -5.97 -5.90 -8.24
CA LEU A 804 -7.08 -5.67 -9.17
C LEU A 804 -7.01 -4.28 -9.81
N LEU A 805 -6.71 -3.23 -9.04
CA LEU A 805 -6.55 -1.89 -9.59
C LEU A 805 -5.40 -1.83 -10.59
N LYS A 806 -4.28 -2.49 -10.27
CA LYS A 806 -3.15 -2.57 -11.18
C LYS A 806 -3.54 -3.30 -12.47
N GLN A 807 -4.16 -4.48 -12.37
CA GLN A 807 -4.62 -5.25 -13.53
C GLN A 807 -5.62 -4.46 -14.37
N PHE A 808 -6.57 -3.77 -13.74
CA PHE A 808 -7.57 -2.96 -14.40
C PHE A 808 -6.96 -1.76 -15.13
N ALA A 809 -6.02 -1.06 -14.51
CA ALA A 809 -5.36 0.10 -15.10
C ALA A 809 -4.44 -0.26 -16.29
N THR A 810 -3.86 -1.46 -16.29
CA THR A 810 -3.01 -1.95 -17.40
C THR A 810 -3.77 -2.73 -18.46
N GLY A 811 -4.99 -3.19 -18.16
CA GLY A 811 -5.80 -3.96 -19.07
C GLY A 811 -6.51 -3.07 -20.09
N GLU A 812 -7.00 -3.69 -21.15
CA GLU A 812 -7.97 -3.09 -22.05
C GLU A 812 -9.27 -3.87 -21.93
N ASN A 813 -10.41 -3.18 -22.03
CA ASN A 813 -11.72 -3.83 -22.08
C ASN A 813 -12.02 -4.76 -20.87
N SER A 814 -11.59 -4.39 -19.67
CA SER A 814 -11.82 -5.18 -18.44
C SER A 814 -13.12 -4.76 -17.72
N VAL A 815 -13.67 -5.65 -16.90
CA VAL A 815 -14.81 -5.38 -16.01
C VAL A 815 -14.37 -5.62 -14.57
N LEU A 816 -14.31 -4.56 -13.77
CA LEU A 816 -13.90 -4.62 -12.37
C LEU A 816 -15.12 -4.57 -11.44
N LEU A 817 -15.36 -5.64 -10.70
CA LEU A 817 -16.37 -5.77 -9.66
C LEU A 817 -15.73 -5.45 -8.29
N GLY A 818 -16.04 -4.28 -7.74
CA GLY A 818 -15.47 -3.78 -6.48
C GLY A 818 -16.54 -3.39 -5.45
N ALA A 819 -16.26 -3.61 -4.17
CA ALA A 819 -17.13 -3.18 -3.07
C ALA A 819 -16.76 -1.76 -2.57
N ALA A 820 -17.21 -1.39 -1.36
CA ALA A 820 -17.05 -0.06 -0.74
C ALA A 820 -15.62 0.54 -0.88
N SER A 821 -14.59 -0.31 -0.78
CA SER A 821 -13.19 0.14 -0.90
C SER A 821 -12.83 0.77 -2.25
N PHE A 822 -13.57 0.50 -3.32
CA PHE A 822 -13.32 1.05 -4.65
C PHE A 822 -13.92 2.45 -4.88
N TRP A 823 -14.64 3.03 -3.91
CA TRP A 823 -15.23 4.37 -4.04
C TRP A 823 -14.21 5.52 -3.92
N GLU A 824 -13.09 5.31 -3.25
CA GLU A 824 -12.11 6.37 -2.94
C GLU A 824 -10.66 5.97 -3.30
N GLY A 825 -9.74 6.93 -3.43
CA GLY A 825 -8.29 6.68 -3.57
C GLY A 825 -7.85 5.97 -4.85
N ILE A 826 -8.54 6.18 -5.98
CA ILE A 826 -8.20 5.59 -7.28
C ILE A 826 -8.12 6.70 -8.33
N ASP A 827 -7.06 6.66 -9.13
CA ASP A 827 -6.82 7.57 -10.25
C ASP A 827 -6.69 6.74 -11.53
N LEU A 828 -7.63 6.94 -12.46
CA LEU A 828 -7.76 6.18 -13.71
C LEU A 828 -7.92 7.15 -14.89
N PRO A 829 -6.84 7.84 -15.32
CA PRO A 829 -6.88 8.73 -16.49
C PRO A 829 -6.87 7.95 -17.83
N ASN A 830 -7.18 8.62 -18.94
CA ASN A 830 -6.92 8.14 -20.31
C ASN A 830 -7.64 6.82 -20.67
N ASN A 831 -8.95 6.86 -20.91
CA ASN A 831 -9.79 5.69 -21.24
C ASN A 831 -9.76 4.52 -20.24
N GLN A 832 -9.04 4.63 -19.12
CA GLN A 832 -8.98 3.61 -18.07
C GLN A 832 -10.31 3.43 -17.31
N LEU A 833 -11.26 4.35 -17.48
CA LEU A 833 -12.62 4.20 -16.99
C LEU A 833 -13.60 4.96 -17.89
N GLN A 834 -14.45 4.23 -18.61
CA GLN A 834 -15.45 4.80 -19.52
C GLN A 834 -16.88 4.48 -19.08
N LEU A 835 -17.09 3.36 -18.41
CA LEU A 835 -18.39 2.97 -17.87
C LEU A 835 -18.30 2.72 -16.36
N LEU A 836 -19.06 3.50 -15.59
CA LEU A 836 -19.20 3.34 -14.15
C LEU A 836 -20.61 2.85 -13.82
N ILE A 837 -20.74 1.65 -13.28
CA ILE A 837 -22.02 1.08 -12.85
C ILE A 837 -22.09 1.12 -11.32
N ILE A 838 -23.12 1.78 -10.78
CA ILE A 838 -23.38 1.91 -9.35
C ILE A 838 -24.61 1.08 -9.04
N THR A 839 -24.42 -0.05 -8.38
CA THR A 839 -25.51 -1.00 -8.11
C THR A 839 -26.46 -0.51 -7.02
N ARG A 840 -25.95 0.22 -6.03
CA ARG A 840 -26.72 0.85 -4.95
C ARG A 840 -26.11 2.19 -4.56
N LEU A 841 -26.93 3.10 -4.04
CA LEU A 841 -26.45 4.34 -3.45
C LEU A 841 -25.45 4.06 -2.30
N PRO A 842 -24.33 4.82 -2.21
CA PRO A 842 -23.19 4.52 -1.34
C PRO A 842 -23.40 4.93 0.13
N PHE A 843 -24.55 4.56 0.70
CA PHE A 843 -24.80 4.67 2.13
C PHE A 843 -23.98 3.62 2.89
N ASP A 844 -23.48 3.98 4.07
CA ASP A 844 -22.86 3.00 4.94
C ASP A 844 -23.90 2.00 5.46
N SER A 845 -23.44 0.81 5.89
CA SER A 845 -24.34 -0.19 6.46
C SER A 845 -24.88 0.29 7.81
N PRO A 846 -26.21 0.27 8.02
CA PRO A 846 -26.80 0.59 9.33
C PRO A 846 -26.44 -0.42 10.42
N GLN A 847 -25.93 -1.59 10.05
CA GLN A 847 -25.56 -2.65 10.99
C GLN A 847 -24.12 -2.53 11.52
N GLU A 848 -23.26 -1.79 10.81
CA GLU A 848 -21.88 -1.52 11.26
C GLU A 848 -21.90 -0.81 12.62
N ILE A 849 -21.12 -1.32 13.58
CA ILE A 849 -21.04 -0.82 14.97
C ILE A 849 -20.87 0.69 15.00
N LEU A 850 -19.89 1.20 14.26
CA LEU A 850 -19.52 2.62 14.29
C LEU A 850 -20.66 3.52 13.79
N ASN A 851 -21.38 3.11 12.74
CA ASN A 851 -22.50 3.88 12.21
C ASN A 851 -23.68 3.85 13.17
N ARG A 852 -23.94 2.71 13.83
CA ARG A 852 -24.96 2.62 14.89
C ARG A 852 -24.64 3.55 16.04
N ALA A 853 -23.39 3.54 16.52
CA ALA A 853 -22.97 4.38 17.63
C ALA A 853 -23.05 5.87 17.29
N GLN A 854 -22.54 6.29 16.13
CA GLN A 854 -22.67 7.67 15.65
C GLN A 854 -24.14 8.09 15.48
N SER A 855 -24.98 7.19 14.96
CA SER A 855 -26.41 7.45 14.80
C SER A 855 -27.14 7.59 16.12
N SER A 856 -26.83 6.75 17.12
CA SER A 856 -27.39 6.85 18.46
C SER A 856 -27.00 8.15 19.14
N LEU A 857 -25.74 8.59 19.02
CA LEU A 857 -25.26 9.87 19.55
C LEU A 857 -25.96 11.08 18.92
N LEU A 858 -26.16 11.08 17.61
CA LEU A 858 -26.91 12.16 16.95
C LEU A 858 -28.38 12.16 17.39
N LYS A 859 -28.99 10.98 17.53
CA LYS A 859 -30.38 10.85 18.02
C LYS A 859 -30.54 11.34 19.45
N SER A 860 -29.59 11.08 20.35
CA SER A 860 -29.65 11.57 21.75
C SER A 860 -29.60 13.10 21.81
N LYS A 861 -28.92 13.74 20.86
CA LYS A 861 -28.89 15.21 20.67
C LYS A 861 -30.10 15.76 19.92
N GLY A 862 -31.10 14.93 19.61
CA GLY A 862 -32.29 15.33 18.86
C GLY A 862 -32.03 15.59 17.36
N ILE A 863 -30.87 15.19 16.85
CA ILE A 863 -30.43 15.43 15.47
C ILE A 863 -30.74 14.18 14.63
N ASN A 864 -31.29 14.38 13.43
CA ASN A 864 -31.56 13.27 12.52
C ASN A 864 -30.25 12.78 11.84
N PRO A 865 -29.79 11.53 12.11
CA PRO A 865 -28.50 11.05 11.58
C PRO A 865 -28.47 10.95 10.05
N PHE A 866 -29.59 10.58 9.44
CA PHE A 866 -29.68 10.40 7.99
C PHE A 866 -29.33 11.69 7.25
N TYR A 867 -29.89 12.83 7.68
CA TYR A 867 -29.65 14.12 6.99
C TYR A 867 -28.35 14.80 7.40
N HIS A 868 -27.84 14.54 8.61
CA HIS A 868 -26.63 15.20 9.12
C HIS A 868 -25.34 14.44 8.82
N LEU A 869 -25.39 13.12 8.68
CA LEU A 869 -24.22 12.25 8.53
C LEU A 869 -24.29 11.39 7.27
N GLU A 870 -25.30 10.52 7.16
CA GLU A 870 -25.35 9.50 6.10
C GLU A 870 -25.50 10.10 4.70
N LEU A 871 -26.45 11.04 4.52
CA LEU A 871 -26.72 11.67 3.23
C LEU A 871 -25.55 12.53 2.74
N PRO A 872 -24.94 13.42 3.56
CA PRO A 872 -23.75 14.15 3.14
C PRO A 872 -22.60 13.22 2.72
N LYS A 873 -22.32 12.17 3.51
CA LYS A 873 -21.24 11.21 3.22
C LYS A 873 -21.50 10.43 1.93
N ALA A 874 -22.72 9.91 1.73
CA ALA A 874 -23.10 9.24 0.50
C ALA A 874 -23.05 10.19 -0.72
N THR A 875 -23.45 11.44 -0.55
CA THR A 875 -23.38 12.46 -1.61
C THR A 875 -21.93 12.75 -2.02
N MET A 876 -21.02 12.87 -1.05
CA MET A 876 -19.58 13.07 -1.31
C MET A 876 -18.98 11.89 -2.06
N ARG A 877 -19.24 10.65 -1.61
CA ARG A 877 -18.79 9.44 -2.31
C ARG A 877 -19.34 9.35 -3.72
N MET A 878 -20.61 9.70 -3.93
CA MET A 878 -21.22 9.73 -5.26
C MET A 878 -20.49 10.71 -6.19
N ARG A 879 -20.23 11.93 -5.71
CA ARG A 879 -19.47 12.95 -6.45
C ARG A 879 -18.06 12.48 -6.79
N GLN A 880 -17.36 11.86 -5.84
CA GLN A 880 -16.02 11.34 -6.05
C GLN A 880 -15.99 10.19 -7.05
N GLY A 881 -16.95 9.26 -6.95
CA GLY A 881 -17.12 8.16 -7.91
C GLY A 881 -17.32 8.69 -9.33
N ILE A 882 -18.28 9.59 -9.54
CA ILE A 882 -18.57 10.19 -10.86
C ILE A 882 -17.41 11.07 -11.35
N GLY A 883 -16.73 11.78 -10.45
CA GLY A 883 -15.59 12.63 -10.78
C GLY A 883 -14.39 11.86 -11.35
N ARG A 884 -14.41 10.51 -11.33
CA ARG A 884 -13.39 9.66 -11.96
C ARG A 884 -13.58 9.48 -13.45
N LEU A 885 -14.77 9.74 -13.98
CA LEU A 885 -15.04 9.58 -15.41
C LEU A 885 -14.19 10.54 -16.25
N LEU A 886 -13.95 11.77 -15.76
CA LEU A 886 -13.18 12.79 -16.47
C LEU A 886 -11.96 13.23 -15.64
N ARG A 887 -10.76 12.89 -16.11
CA ARG A 887 -9.45 13.25 -15.52
C ARG A 887 -8.59 14.09 -16.47
N THR A 888 -8.80 13.95 -17.77
CA THR A 888 -8.15 14.70 -18.84
C THR A 888 -9.21 15.38 -19.72
N PRO A 889 -8.82 16.37 -20.55
CA PRO A 889 -9.74 17.00 -21.49
C PRO A 889 -10.38 16.05 -22.50
N ASP A 890 -9.70 14.95 -22.83
CA ASP A 890 -10.10 13.99 -23.86
C ASP A 890 -10.92 12.82 -23.32
N ASP A 891 -11.00 12.67 -22.00
CA ASP A 891 -11.80 11.62 -21.38
C ASP A 891 -13.29 11.82 -21.67
N TYR A 892 -14.01 10.69 -21.75
CA TYR A 892 -15.46 10.63 -21.82
C TYR A 892 -15.98 9.38 -21.09
N GLY A 893 -17.22 9.43 -20.59
CA GLY A 893 -17.80 8.26 -19.94
C GLY A 893 -19.23 8.38 -19.46
N VAL A 894 -19.83 7.23 -19.15
CA VAL A 894 -21.21 7.09 -18.68
C VAL A 894 -21.22 6.54 -17.26
N ALA A 895 -21.98 7.16 -16.37
CA ALA A 895 -22.37 6.57 -15.10
C ALA A 895 -23.79 6.00 -15.20
N VAL A 896 -23.96 4.73 -14.84
CA VAL A 896 -25.25 4.04 -14.75
C VAL A 896 -25.55 3.73 -13.29
N VAL A 897 -26.71 4.14 -12.80
CA VAL A 897 -27.17 3.86 -11.44
C VAL A 897 -28.34 2.91 -11.49
N LEU A 898 -28.17 1.72 -10.89
CA LEU A 898 -29.17 0.66 -10.81
C LEU A 898 -29.98 0.76 -9.50
N ASP A 899 -30.33 1.98 -9.10
CA ASP A 899 -31.05 2.28 -7.86
C ASP A 899 -32.07 3.40 -8.11
N PRO A 900 -33.38 3.09 -8.13
CA PRO A 900 -34.42 4.07 -8.51
C PRO A 900 -34.59 5.15 -7.44
N ARG A 901 -34.07 4.93 -6.22
CA ARG A 901 -34.16 5.91 -5.12
C ARG A 901 -33.48 7.23 -5.46
N LEU A 902 -32.51 7.22 -6.39
CA LEU A 902 -31.85 8.44 -6.85
C LEU A 902 -32.80 9.39 -7.57
N SER A 903 -33.76 8.88 -8.36
CA SER A 903 -34.78 9.69 -9.02
C SER A 903 -36.02 9.91 -8.16
N ASP A 904 -36.44 8.90 -7.41
CA ASP A 904 -37.78 8.85 -6.84
C ASP A 904 -37.86 9.49 -5.45
N ARG A 905 -36.76 9.46 -4.68
CA ARG A 905 -36.73 9.99 -3.32
C ARG A 905 -36.28 11.45 -3.30
N ARG A 906 -36.80 12.23 -2.35
CA ARG A 906 -36.44 13.64 -2.16
C ARG A 906 -34.94 13.84 -1.93
N TYR A 907 -34.31 12.96 -1.14
CA TYR A 907 -32.87 13.01 -0.90
C TYR A 907 -32.05 12.69 -2.16
N GLY A 908 -32.59 11.91 -3.11
CA GLY A 908 -31.96 11.63 -4.39
C GLY A 908 -31.73 12.91 -5.20
N LYS A 909 -32.70 13.83 -5.19
CA LYS A 909 -32.55 15.18 -5.77
C LYS A 909 -31.42 15.97 -5.11
N THR A 910 -31.20 15.82 -3.81
CA THR A 910 -30.07 16.46 -3.11
C THR A 910 -28.74 15.94 -3.64
N ILE A 911 -28.63 14.62 -3.84
CA ILE A 911 -27.42 14.00 -4.43
C ILE A 911 -27.20 14.50 -5.86
N LEU A 912 -28.23 14.51 -6.69
CA LEU A 912 -28.16 14.97 -8.09
C LEU A 912 -27.74 16.44 -8.21
N ASN A 913 -28.27 17.32 -7.36
CA ASN A 913 -27.89 18.73 -7.32
C ASN A 913 -26.44 18.96 -6.89
N ALA A 914 -25.82 17.96 -6.25
CA ALA A 914 -24.43 18.00 -5.88
C ALA A 914 -23.53 17.42 -6.98
N LEU A 915 -24.01 16.94 -8.12
CA LEU A 915 -23.13 16.47 -9.20
C LEU A 915 -22.55 17.64 -10.01
N PRO A 916 -21.53 17.42 -10.87
CA PRO A 916 -20.96 18.48 -11.70
C PRO A 916 -22.04 19.26 -12.48
N GLU A 917 -21.93 20.59 -12.47
CA GLU A 917 -22.85 21.47 -13.22
C GLU A 917 -22.91 21.05 -14.70
N MET A 918 -24.10 21.11 -15.31
CA MET A 918 -24.36 20.79 -16.72
C MET A 918 -24.21 19.31 -17.13
N MET A 919 -23.86 18.39 -16.22
CA MET A 919 -23.87 16.95 -16.51
C MET A 919 -25.31 16.49 -16.82
N PRO A 920 -25.59 15.92 -18.00
CA PRO A 920 -26.95 15.51 -18.33
C PRO A 920 -27.34 14.24 -17.57
N VAL A 921 -28.54 14.27 -16.97
CA VAL A 921 -29.11 13.19 -16.19
C VAL A 921 -30.40 12.72 -16.85
N ALA A 922 -30.52 11.42 -17.11
CA ALA A 922 -31.74 10.82 -17.63
C ALA A 922 -32.14 9.60 -16.77
N ALA A 923 -33.44 9.45 -16.53
CA ALA A 923 -33.97 8.34 -15.76
C ALA A 923 -35.03 7.60 -16.59
N ALA A 924 -34.77 6.34 -16.92
CA ALA A 924 -35.52 5.54 -17.88
C ALA A 924 -35.60 4.06 -17.45
N ALA A 925 -36.38 3.25 -18.18
CA ALA A 925 -36.38 1.80 -17.99
C ALA A 925 -35.00 1.20 -18.33
N THR A 926 -34.65 0.08 -17.71
CA THR A 926 -33.32 -0.55 -17.79
C THR A 926 -32.91 -0.83 -19.24
N ALA A 927 -33.85 -1.27 -20.08
CA ALA A 927 -33.60 -1.50 -21.51
C ALA A 927 -33.16 -0.22 -22.25
N ASN A 928 -33.76 0.94 -21.95
CA ASN A 928 -33.41 2.22 -22.56
C ASN A 928 -32.07 2.75 -22.04
N VAL A 929 -31.77 2.51 -20.76
CA VAL A 929 -30.47 2.85 -20.16
C VAL A 929 -29.33 2.12 -20.89
N ILE A 930 -29.51 0.84 -21.20
CA ILE A 930 -28.53 0.04 -21.95
C ILE A 930 -28.30 0.62 -23.36
N GLU A 931 -29.38 0.88 -24.10
CA GLU A 931 -29.32 1.45 -25.45
C GLU A 931 -28.67 2.85 -25.48
N GLU A 932 -29.00 3.72 -24.54
CA GLU A 932 -28.44 5.07 -24.45
C GLU A 932 -26.94 5.03 -24.10
N THR A 933 -26.54 4.13 -23.19
CA THR A 933 -25.12 3.91 -22.83
C THR A 933 -24.31 3.53 -24.07
N LYS A 934 -24.78 2.52 -24.80
CA LYS A 934 -24.15 2.02 -26.03
C LYS A 934 -24.05 3.11 -27.10
N LYS A 935 -25.11 3.88 -27.31
CA LYS A 935 -25.14 4.98 -28.29
C LYS A 935 -24.13 6.07 -27.93
N PHE A 936 -24.03 6.44 -26.66
CA PHE A 936 -23.11 7.48 -26.20
C PHE A 936 -21.65 7.10 -26.43
N LEU A 937 -21.26 5.88 -26.02
CA LEU A 937 -19.88 5.40 -26.13
C LEU A 937 -19.46 5.22 -27.61
N LYS A 938 -20.30 4.61 -28.45
CA LYS A 938 -20.02 4.44 -29.89
C LYS A 938 -19.85 5.75 -30.65
N ASN A 939 -20.60 6.80 -30.25
CA ASN A 939 -20.48 8.10 -30.90
C ASN A 939 -19.13 8.75 -30.60
N HIS A 940 -18.61 8.59 -29.38
CA HIS A 940 -17.31 9.15 -29.01
C HIS A 940 -16.15 8.37 -29.67
N GLU A 941 -16.20 7.04 -29.69
CA GLU A 941 -15.22 6.19 -30.40
C GLU A 941 -15.05 6.59 -31.89
N ARG A 942 -16.17 6.88 -32.56
CA ARG A 942 -16.16 7.32 -33.98
C ARG A 942 -15.60 8.71 -34.18
N SER A 943 -15.71 9.59 -33.20
CA SER A 943 -15.14 10.95 -33.28
C SER A 943 -13.63 10.96 -33.03
N THR A 944 -13.12 10.12 -32.13
CA THR A 944 -11.67 9.99 -31.87
C THR A 944 -10.94 9.30 -33.03
N GLN A 945 -11.57 8.36 -33.75
CA GLN A 945 -10.97 7.74 -34.95
C GLN A 945 -10.93 8.65 -36.20
N ARG A 946 -11.56 9.84 -36.16
CA ARG A 946 -11.60 10.80 -37.27
C ARG A 946 -10.69 12.02 -37.07
N GLN A 947 -10.06 12.13 -35.91
CA GLN A 947 -9.00 13.10 -35.61
C GLN A 947 -7.65 12.39 -35.71
#